data_AF-A0A3L7UXN7-F1
#
_entry.id   AF-A0A3L7UXN7-F1
#
_cell.length_a   1.000
_cell.length_b   1.000
_cell.length_c   1.000
_cell.angle_alpha   90.00
_cell.angle_beta   90.00
_cell.angle_gamma   90.00
#
_symmetry.space_group_name_H-M   'P 1'
#
loop_
_entity.id
_entity.type
_entity.pdbx_description
1 polymer ?
#
loop_
_entity_poly.entity_id
_entity_poly.type
_entity_poly.pdbx_seq_one_letter_code
_entity_poly.pdbx_strand_id
1 'polypeptide(L)'
;MLVSQVFSEISVLISEHSVEDLPTDLPEEDAASLLNAVACAWHPRLLQRSSSIPIFRQAESLTGYSGRRIVFVPASSESWMPHEWRAVFREQGHIVLAGCSKREDWLIAIDSALAAEGESSDVTHAASSEATSDDSICQSADGSRQTKKSFTTPVLIDHFLALGIVMLQVKLLSRRRHHFVDADNLLLSREVRLAADASLLGDEAAVKTHLGRCFEHLRDTREKFYPMNCYLLDLCIPGDDELGSKVLDLIVSATPATCLNLLATGRDLKAWVQQDGSLGFELKRAIVAGTVTLLTGHDAEIRPSLGSMAATSTDIARCRQTYIDIVGAPPRHWARRRYGMTASFPSLLTYFGFESALHIALDDGLYPDKERSQFEWQAPDGSQIPAASRIPLAIDSAAGFLRFADRYNESMQDDNTAALFLARLPSLKTPWLHDLQITASYAPVLGEFTTMDALVHLCNGSRMSERYQHSEYLAPYLIQSSVLKTEAPISGPARLRQFHQRLETLRTLFAMTRLIKAEAEVDVVNSQFTQIEKELAEVELKHVDTAIMLPAKDADLNSAYAAIDTQLTAVSDQLTSALQSRIPQQTADMRGLFITNSTPFGRTVDVAWPDSWKRPAASNMIELAERINDKERLLVKLPPGGFTWLVECGAGHTQQPLLKPLSREPPLAESLLLRNRHFEVTLSDRTGGIAAVAYHQQRGNRLSQQACFRYEREQTLPDDGSDEVRKSAYATAHLTEHRTVHAGTVFAAIETTAELRSPTDGSTLAIVRQITSIDRSQPRIHVTLFFEQLVTRVKGNPWLTYFGCRFAWDNEAASVTRSVMGHAAGFRAERFESPDYVEVCDPDHRVVIATHGRPYHRRSGPRMIDSLLIVESEPVREFHFTIDFDQSFPLRTAVDAMTPAIVTQTAGTAPLSTASSWVLGLSARNVELVHTAVRPATDEMGEEISLLLTETEGASVKCLIRTARRPTAAFVVNADRSQKIVAEITDQGIVVQLQAYQIKEVLLVL
;
A
#
# COMPACT_ATOMS: atom_id res chain seq x y z
N MET A 1 -17.50 47.98 37.28
CA MET A 1 -17.97 49.14 36.48
C MET A 1 -18.07 48.68 35.04
N LEU A 2 -19.29 48.61 34.50
CA LEU A 2 -19.60 48.18 33.13
C LEU A 2 -19.02 49.20 32.13
N VAL A 3 -18.25 48.72 31.15
CA VAL A 3 -17.83 49.53 29.99
C VAL A 3 -19.10 49.91 29.21
N SER A 4 -19.29 51.19 28.88
CA SER A 4 -20.42 51.62 28.05
C SER A 4 -20.33 50.95 26.68
N GLN A 5 -21.41 50.34 26.18
CA GLN A 5 -21.45 49.72 24.85
C GLN A 5 -21.19 50.78 23.77
N VAL A 6 -20.11 50.59 23.01
CA VAL A 6 -19.62 51.56 22.00
C VAL A 6 -20.11 51.19 20.61
N PHE A 7 -20.36 49.90 20.34
CA PHE A 7 -20.73 49.38 19.03
C PHE A 7 -22.11 48.73 19.06
N SER A 8 -22.89 49.00 18.01
CA SER A 8 -24.22 48.41 17.79
C SER A 8 -24.14 46.96 17.29
N GLU A 9 -23.16 46.67 16.41
CA GLU A 9 -23.05 45.39 15.70
C GLU A 9 -21.59 44.99 15.42
N ILE A 10 -21.34 43.67 15.48
CA ILE A 10 -20.16 43.01 14.90
C ILE A 10 -20.64 42.26 13.66
N SER A 11 -20.14 42.62 12.49
CA SER A 11 -20.56 42.05 11.21
C SER A 11 -19.40 41.33 10.54
N VAL A 12 -19.63 40.11 10.05
CA VAL A 12 -18.71 39.40 9.15
C VAL A 12 -19.31 39.43 7.75
N LEU A 13 -18.59 40.01 6.80
CA LEU A 13 -19.03 40.04 5.41
C LEU A 13 -18.88 38.65 4.79
N ILE A 14 -19.88 38.28 3.97
CA ILE A 14 -19.87 37.07 3.16
C ILE A 14 -20.13 37.44 1.69
N SER A 15 -19.51 36.69 0.78
CA SER A 15 -19.64 36.88 -0.67
C SER A 15 -21.05 36.56 -1.20
N GLU A 16 -21.82 35.75 -0.48
CA GLU A 16 -23.11 35.23 -0.95
C GLU A 16 -24.32 35.82 -0.20
N HIS A 17 -25.52 35.50 -0.68
CA HIS A 17 -26.78 36.06 -0.16
C HIS A 17 -27.12 35.61 1.27
N SER A 18 -26.67 34.42 1.66
CA SER A 18 -26.99 33.85 2.97
C SER A 18 -25.86 32.96 3.50
N VAL A 19 -25.94 32.60 4.77
CA VAL A 19 -25.02 31.63 5.41
C VAL A 19 -25.14 30.24 4.78
N GLU A 20 -26.28 29.92 4.15
CA GLU A 20 -26.54 28.62 3.49
C GLU A 20 -25.67 28.44 2.24
N ASP A 21 -25.33 29.57 1.63
CA ASP A 21 -24.59 29.66 0.38
C ASP A 21 -23.13 30.04 0.64
N LEU A 22 -22.62 29.85 1.87
CA LEU A 22 -21.19 30.03 2.12
C LEU A 22 -20.38 29.14 1.16
N PRO A 23 -19.39 29.70 0.44
CA PRO A 23 -18.62 28.95 -0.54
C PRO A 23 -17.85 27.84 0.17
N THR A 24 -17.87 26.64 -0.40
CA THR A 24 -17.21 25.45 0.14
C THR A 24 -15.89 25.15 -0.58
N ASP A 25 -15.69 25.79 -1.73
CA ASP A 25 -14.55 25.62 -2.62
C ASP A 25 -13.78 26.95 -2.77
N LEU A 26 -13.11 27.35 -1.69
CA LEU A 26 -12.21 28.50 -1.69
C LEU A 26 -10.74 28.04 -1.75
N PRO A 27 -9.84 28.82 -2.37
CA PRO A 27 -8.39 28.67 -2.19
C PRO A 27 -8.00 28.73 -0.71
N GLU A 28 -6.88 28.10 -0.35
CA GLU A 28 -6.43 27.95 1.05
C GLU A 28 -6.37 29.27 1.82
N GLU A 29 -5.83 30.33 1.21
CA GLU A 29 -5.70 31.63 1.87
C GLU A 29 -7.06 32.33 2.09
N ASP A 30 -7.94 32.27 1.10
CA ASP A 30 -9.29 32.85 1.18
C ASP A 30 -10.16 32.11 2.20
N ALA A 31 -10.07 30.77 2.22
CA ALA A 31 -10.73 29.93 3.21
C ALA A 31 -10.22 30.27 4.63
N ALA A 32 -8.90 30.42 4.80
CA ALA A 32 -8.30 30.78 6.09
C ALA A 32 -8.74 32.18 6.54
N SER A 33 -8.78 33.16 5.63
CA SER A 33 -9.25 34.51 5.90
C SER A 33 -10.70 34.51 6.39
N LEU A 34 -11.59 33.79 5.69
CA LEU A 34 -13.00 33.66 6.07
C LEU A 34 -13.18 32.98 7.43
N LEU A 35 -12.62 31.79 7.62
CA LEU A 35 -12.78 31.03 8.86
C LEU A 35 -12.22 31.77 10.07
N ASN A 36 -11.04 32.39 9.94
CA ASN A 36 -10.47 33.18 11.02
C ASN A 36 -11.23 34.49 11.27
N ALA A 37 -11.77 35.14 10.25
CA ALA A 37 -12.64 36.30 10.45
C ALA A 37 -13.89 35.92 11.28
N VAL A 38 -14.50 34.76 10.98
CA VAL A 38 -15.62 34.23 11.77
C VAL A 38 -15.19 33.97 13.21
N ALA A 39 -14.06 33.28 13.43
CA ALA A 39 -13.56 32.99 14.76
C ALA A 39 -13.26 34.27 15.56
N CYS A 40 -12.45 35.17 14.99
CA CYS A 40 -11.97 36.39 15.62
C CYS A 40 -13.07 37.42 15.89
N ALA A 41 -14.20 37.37 15.19
CA ALA A 41 -15.38 38.18 15.51
C ALA A 41 -15.92 37.90 16.92
N TRP A 42 -15.62 36.74 17.51
CA TRP A 42 -16.03 36.36 18.87
C TRP A 42 -15.05 36.82 19.95
N HIS A 43 -14.04 37.61 19.63
CA HIS A 43 -13.05 38.07 20.60
C HIS A 43 -13.70 38.77 21.83
N PRO A 44 -13.30 38.46 23.07
CA PRO A 44 -14.01 38.92 24.28
C PRO A 44 -14.09 40.44 24.42
N ARG A 45 -13.04 41.17 24.02
CA ARG A 45 -13.07 42.65 24.02
C ARG A 45 -14.11 43.23 23.04
N LEU A 46 -14.38 42.54 21.93
CA LEU A 46 -15.39 42.95 20.96
C LEU A 46 -16.80 42.69 21.50
N LEU A 47 -17.01 41.49 22.04
CA LEU A 47 -18.29 41.08 22.64
C LEU A 47 -18.72 41.98 23.80
N GLN A 48 -17.76 42.44 24.61
CA GLN A 48 -18.05 43.36 25.72
C GLN A 48 -18.51 44.75 25.24
N ARG A 49 -17.92 45.25 24.15
CA ARG A 49 -18.18 46.59 23.62
C ARG A 49 -19.34 46.64 22.63
N SER A 50 -19.90 45.49 22.25
CA SER A 50 -20.98 45.35 21.26
C SER A 50 -22.34 45.02 21.89
N SER A 51 -23.41 45.61 21.36
CA SER A 51 -24.80 45.28 21.73
C SER A 51 -25.38 44.03 21.04
N SER A 52 -24.64 43.37 20.15
CA SER A 52 -25.02 42.08 19.55
C SER A 52 -23.85 41.10 19.44
N ILE A 53 -24.16 39.80 19.33
CA ILE A 53 -23.20 38.77 18.92
C ILE A 53 -22.89 38.90 17.42
N PRO A 54 -21.79 38.31 16.90
CA PRO A 54 -21.45 38.39 15.48
C PRO A 54 -22.56 37.95 14.52
N ILE A 55 -22.79 38.74 13.47
CA ILE A 55 -23.83 38.50 12.45
C ILE A 55 -23.20 38.47 11.06
N PHE A 56 -23.68 37.58 10.19
CA PHE A 56 -23.26 37.53 8.79
C PHE A 56 -24.04 38.55 7.94
N ARG A 57 -23.34 39.27 7.07
CA ARG A 57 -23.92 40.29 6.17
C ARG A 57 -23.40 40.12 4.75
N GLN A 58 -24.26 40.30 3.76
CA GLN A 58 -23.86 40.27 2.35
C GLN A 58 -22.92 41.46 2.04
N ALA A 59 -21.83 41.17 1.34
CA ALA A 59 -20.80 42.15 0.96
C ALA A 59 -21.28 43.25 -0.02
N GLU A 60 -22.47 43.13 -0.61
CA GLU A 60 -23.05 44.13 -1.53
C GLU A 60 -24.05 45.08 -0.84
N SER A 61 -24.50 44.76 0.38
CA SER A 61 -25.63 45.46 1.02
C SER A 61 -25.25 46.79 1.67
N LEU A 62 -25.67 47.90 1.06
CA LEU A 62 -25.28 49.29 1.37
C LEU A 62 -26.17 50.07 2.37
N THR A 63 -27.32 49.55 2.81
CA THR A 63 -28.37 50.43 3.40
C THR A 63 -28.93 49.96 4.75
N GLY A 64 -29.30 50.93 5.59
CA GLY A 64 -30.30 50.74 6.67
C GLY A 64 -29.78 50.53 8.09
N TYR A 65 -28.56 50.95 8.42
CA TYR A 65 -27.92 50.53 9.66
C TYR A 65 -27.77 51.65 10.70
N SER A 66 -28.40 51.49 11.87
CA SER A 66 -28.28 52.43 12.98
C SER A 66 -27.08 52.10 13.89
N GLY A 67 -26.14 53.03 14.04
CA GLY A 67 -25.06 52.97 15.03
C GLY A 67 -23.69 52.51 14.51
N ARG A 68 -22.65 52.70 15.33
CA ARG A 68 -21.25 52.33 15.05
C ARG A 68 -21.07 50.81 15.01
N ARG A 69 -20.16 50.28 14.19
CA ARG A 69 -19.98 48.82 13.97
C ARG A 69 -18.52 48.41 13.85
N ILE A 70 -18.29 47.12 13.98
CA ILE A 70 -17.03 46.45 13.68
C ILE A 70 -17.29 45.50 12.52
N VAL A 71 -16.62 45.71 11.39
CA VAL A 71 -16.84 44.99 10.13
C VAL A 71 -15.59 44.19 9.81
N PHE A 72 -15.73 42.87 9.79
CA PHE A 72 -14.71 41.94 9.30
C PHE A 72 -14.92 41.72 7.81
N VAL A 73 -13.85 41.89 7.04
CA VAL A 73 -13.83 41.73 5.59
C VAL A 73 -12.88 40.58 5.24
N PRO A 74 -13.40 39.35 5.08
CA PRO A 74 -12.63 38.25 4.53
C PRO A 74 -12.16 38.53 3.10
N ALA A 75 -11.01 37.96 2.72
CA ALA A 75 -10.46 38.09 1.37
C ALA A 75 -11.47 37.69 0.27
N SER A 76 -12.20 36.59 0.48
CA SER A 76 -13.24 36.11 -0.45
C SER A 76 -14.40 37.08 -0.66
N SER A 77 -14.63 38.02 0.28
CA SER A 77 -15.69 39.02 0.20
C SER A 77 -15.23 40.34 -0.42
N GLU A 78 -13.92 40.58 -0.55
CA GLU A 78 -13.41 41.87 -1.03
C GLU A 78 -13.81 42.19 -2.47
N SER A 79 -13.82 41.19 -3.35
CA SER A 79 -14.22 41.34 -4.75
C SER A 79 -15.70 41.70 -4.93
N TRP A 80 -16.51 41.40 -3.92
CA TRP A 80 -17.95 41.68 -3.89
C TRP A 80 -18.26 43.05 -3.29
N MET A 81 -17.27 43.71 -2.69
CA MET A 81 -17.46 45.05 -2.13
C MET A 81 -17.41 46.13 -3.22
N PRO A 82 -18.37 47.06 -3.25
CA PRO A 82 -18.28 48.27 -4.07
C PRO A 82 -17.02 49.09 -3.78
N HIS A 83 -16.41 49.69 -4.82
CA HIS A 83 -15.14 50.42 -4.74
C HIS A 83 -15.10 51.56 -3.68
N GLU A 84 -16.24 52.14 -3.32
CA GLU A 84 -16.35 53.26 -2.38
C GLU A 84 -16.53 52.84 -0.91
N TRP A 85 -16.72 51.54 -0.62
CA TRP A 85 -17.09 51.05 0.73
C TRP A 85 -16.09 51.37 1.83
N ARG A 86 -14.80 51.28 1.55
CA ARG A 86 -13.75 51.52 2.55
C ARG A 86 -13.75 52.99 3.01
N ALA A 87 -14.12 53.93 2.14
CA ALA A 87 -14.26 55.34 2.50
C ALA A 87 -15.55 55.56 3.32
N VAL A 88 -16.68 55.03 2.85
CA VAL A 88 -17.98 55.16 3.52
C VAL A 88 -17.95 54.61 4.96
N PHE A 89 -17.37 53.43 5.16
CA PHE A 89 -17.32 52.85 6.51
C PHE A 89 -16.45 53.65 7.48
N ARG A 90 -15.35 54.25 6.99
CA ARG A 90 -14.48 55.10 7.80
C ARG A 90 -15.15 56.44 8.13
N GLU A 91 -15.85 57.05 7.18
CA GLU A 91 -16.62 58.30 7.39
C GLU A 91 -17.74 58.13 8.42
N GLN A 92 -18.36 56.95 8.48
CA GLN A 92 -19.38 56.58 9.47
C GLN A 92 -18.81 56.11 10.82
N GLY A 93 -17.48 56.14 10.98
CA GLY A 93 -16.79 55.77 12.21
C GLY A 93 -16.72 54.28 12.48
N HIS A 94 -17.06 53.40 11.54
CA HIS A 94 -16.94 51.95 11.73
C HIS A 94 -15.48 51.52 11.83
N ILE A 95 -15.21 50.46 12.60
CA ILE A 95 -13.93 49.76 12.56
C ILE A 95 -14.01 48.74 11.42
N VAL A 96 -13.12 48.85 10.43
CA VAL A 96 -13.03 47.90 9.31
C VAL A 96 -11.74 47.12 9.46
N LEU A 97 -11.85 45.80 9.62
CA LEU A 97 -10.74 44.86 9.71
C LEU A 97 -10.70 44.07 8.39
N ALA A 98 -9.62 44.21 7.63
CA ALA A 98 -9.46 43.64 6.28
C ALA A 98 -7.98 43.31 6.02
N GLY A 99 -7.69 42.53 4.98
CA GLY A 99 -6.31 42.18 4.58
C GLY A 99 -5.61 41.20 5.53
N CYS A 100 -6.36 40.45 6.32
CA CYS A 100 -5.85 39.43 7.24
C CYS A 100 -6.26 38.03 6.77
N SER A 101 -5.33 37.08 6.81
CA SER A 101 -5.58 35.68 6.46
C SER A 101 -5.37 34.76 7.66
N LYS A 102 -4.28 34.94 8.42
CA LYS A 102 -3.98 34.12 9.60
C LYS A 102 -4.69 34.66 10.85
N ARG A 103 -4.96 33.76 11.79
CA ARG A 103 -5.59 34.10 13.08
C ARG A 103 -4.83 35.18 13.85
N GLU A 104 -3.50 35.07 13.87
CA GLU A 104 -2.62 36.03 14.54
C GLU A 104 -2.76 37.44 13.94
N ASP A 105 -2.84 37.55 12.61
CA ASP A 105 -3.01 38.83 11.91
C ASP A 105 -4.34 39.50 12.31
N TRP A 106 -5.42 38.71 12.38
CA TRP A 106 -6.73 39.20 12.82
C TRP A 106 -6.70 39.68 14.28
N LEU A 107 -6.04 38.94 15.18
CA LEU A 107 -5.91 39.32 16.59
C LEU A 107 -5.09 40.61 16.75
N ILE A 108 -3.98 40.75 16.03
CA ILE A 108 -3.16 41.97 16.01
C ILE A 108 -3.97 43.15 15.46
N ALA A 109 -4.75 42.95 14.40
CA ALA A 109 -5.61 43.97 13.81
C ALA A 109 -6.71 44.42 14.80
N ILE A 110 -7.31 43.49 15.53
CA ILE A 110 -8.29 43.78 16.59
C ILE A 110 -7.65 44.62 17.70
N ASP A 111 -6.51 44.20 18.23
CA ASP A 111 -5.85 44.92 19.32
C ASP A 111 -5.39 46.31 18.88
N SER A 112 -4.87 46.44 17.66
CA SER A 112 -4.48 47.73 17.08
C SER A 112 -5.67 48.67 16.93
N ALA A 113 -6.80 48.17 16.41
CA ALA A 113 -8.01 48.96 16.26
C ALA A 113 -8.62 49.40 17.60
N LEU A 114 -8.59 48.52 18.61
CA LEU A 114 -9.10 48.83 19.95
C LEU A 114 -8.18 49.77 20.74
N ALA A 115 -6.87 49.75 20.47
CA ALA A 115 -5.90 50.67 21.07
C ALA A 115 -6.04 52.09 20.52
N ALA A 116 -6.16 52.22 19.19
CA ALA A 116 -6.38 53.52 18.53
C ALA A 116 -7.66 54.23 19.02
N GLU A 117 -8.69 53.47 19.38
CA GLU A 117 -9.90 54.00 20.02
C GLU A 117 -9.63 54.59 21.41
N GLY A 118 -8.81 53.91 22.23
CA GLY A 118 -8.50 54.35 23.60
C GLY A 118 -7.72 55.66 23.67
N GLU A 119 -6.85 55.93 22.69
CA GLU A 119 -6.09 57.19 22.61
C GLU A 119 -6.97 58.37 22.13
N SER A 120 -8.02 58.10 21.33
CA SER A 120 -8.92 59.14 20.82
C SER A 120 -9.89 59.70 21.87
N SER A 121 -10.19 58.95 22.94
CA SER A 121 -11.12 59.35 24.01
C SER A 121 -10.53 60.29 25.07
N ASP A 122 -9.20 60.39 25.18
CA ASP A 122 -8.53 61.20 26.22
C ASP A 122 -8.33 62.69 25.82
N VAL A 123 -8.60 63.07 24.56
CA VAL A 123 -8.34 64.44 24.05
C VAL A 123 -9.55 65.38 24.20
N THR A 124 -10.76 64.87 24.40
CA THR A 124 -12.01 65.68 24.33
C THR A 124 -12.49 66.31 25.64
N HIS A 125 -11.78 66.16 26.78
CA HIS A 125 -12.22 66.73 28.07
C HIS A 125 -11.41 67.92 28.60
N ALA A 126 -10.42 68.44 27.87
CA ALA A 126 -9.57 69.54 28.33
C ALA A 126 -9.78 70.84 27.53
N ALA A 127 -10.96 71.44 27.61
CA ALA A 127 -11.18 72.81 27.12
C ALA A 127 -12.34 73.51 27.84
N SER A 128 -12.17 73.87 29.12
CA SER A 128 -12.82 75.04 29.72
C SER A 128 -12.35 75.27 31.17
N SER A 129 -11.43 76.21 31.38
CA SER A 129 -11.55 77.24 32.42
C SER A 129 -10.28 78.10 32.48
N GLU A 130 -10.50 79.40 32.49
CA GLU A 130 -9.52 80.49 32.45
C GLU A 130 -8.65 80.60 33.71
N ALA A 131 -7.56 81.36 33.52
CA ALA A 131 -6.49 81.63 34.45
C ALA A 131 -6.87 82.49 35.67
N THR A 132 -6.18 82.26 36.80
CA THR A 132 -5.57 83.32 37.64
C THR A 132 -4.47 82.72 38.52
N SER A 133 -3.52 83.59 38.85
CA SER A 133 -2.17 83.38 39.36
C SER A 133 -2.03 83.24 40.89
N ASP A 134 -0.82 82.79 41.24
CA ASP A 134 -0.02 83.08 42.44
C ASP A 134 0.04 82.10 43.63
N ASP A 135 1.30 81.71 43.81
CA ASP A 135 2.09 81.56 45.01
C ASP A 135 2.26 80.21 45.73
N SER A 136 3.55 79.87 45.77
CA SER A 136 4.25 78.79 46.44
C SER A 136 4.12 78.82 47.97
N ILE A 137 4.07 77.64 48.60
CA ILE A 137 5.07 77.11 49.54
C ILE A 137 4.63 75.70 49.99
N CYS A 138 5.62 74.95 50.45
CA CYS A 138 5.81 73.51 50.48
C CYS A 138 5.16 72.69 51.62
N GLN A 139 5.09 71.37 51.36
CA GLN A 139 5.06 70.22 52.28
C GLN A 139 3.79 69.94 53.11
N SER A 140 3.03 68.90 52.75
CA SER A 140 3.15 67.53 53.29
C SER A 140 1.91 66.66 52.96
N ALA A 141 2.18 65.38 52.70
CA ALA A 141 1.31 64.19 52.70
C ALA A 141 -0.21 64.37 52.57
N ASP A 142 -0.75 64.06 51.40
CA ASP A 142 -1.65 62.91 51.14
C ASP A 142 -1.97 62.91 49.63
N GLY A 143 -2.10 61.75 48.99
CA GLY A 143 -2.40 61.75 47.55
C GLY A 143 -2.10 60.48 46.80
N SER A 144 -3.07 59.55 46.89
CA SER A 144 -3.55 58.70 45.79
C SER A 144 -2.95 59.01 44.41
N ARG A 145 -1.88 58.30 44.04
CA ARG A 145 -1.48 58.21 42.64
C ARG A 145 -2.40 57.22 41.94
N GLN A 146 -3.33 57.79 41.17
CA GLN A 146 -4.09 57.11 40.12
C GLN A 146 -3.17 56.19 39.34
N THR A 147 -3.39 54.89 39.52
CA THR A 147 -2.80 53.82 38.72
C THR A 147 -3.26 54.00 37.29
N LYS A 148 -2.30 54.19 36.38
CA LYS A 148 -2.48 53.95 34.93
C LYS A 148 -3.25 52.64 34.77
N LYS A 149 -4.44 52.68 34.15
CA LYS A 149 -5.21 51.48 33.78
C LYS A 149 -4.35 50.63 32.84
N SER A 150 -3.68 49.64 33.41
CA SER A 150 -3.13 48.52 32.66
C SER A 150 -4.31 47.77 32.04
N PHE A 151 -4.38 47.70 30.71
CA PHE A 151 -5.31 46.81 30.02
C PHE A 151 -4.87 45.37 30.31
N THR A 152 -5.62 44.64 31.13
CA THR A 152 -5.40 43.21 31.33
C THR A 152 -5.66 42.46 30.01
N THR A 153 -4.73 41.57 29.65
CA THR A 153 -4.92 40.63 28.54
C THR A 153 -6.07 39.68 28.90
N PRO A 154 -7.10 39.52 28.04
CA PRO A 154 -8.23 38.63 28.33
C PRO A 154 -7.74 37.18 28.49
N VAL A 155 -8.30 36.44 29.44
CA VAL A 155 -8.00 35.00 29.62
C VAL A 155 -8.90 34.13 28.74
N LEU A 156 -8.39 33.00 28.28
CA LEU A 156 -9.12 32.00 27.47
C LEU A 156 -9.71 32.53 26.15
N ILE A 157 -8.98 33.40 25.44
CA ILE A 157 -9.43 33.96 24.14
C ILE A 157 -9.82 32.85 23.16
N ASP A 158 -9.00 31.80 23.05
CA ASP A 158 -9.23 30.68 22.11
C ASP A 158 -10.57 29.98 22.32
N HIS A 159 -11.10 29.98 23.56
CA HIS A 159 -12.40 29.37 23.85
C HIS A 159 -13.56 30.16 23.25
N PHE A 160 -13.44 31.49 23.14
CA PHE A 160 -14.42 32.31 22.42
C PHE A 160 -14.31 32.12 20.91
N LEU A 161 -13.08 32.00 20.38
CA LEU A 161 -12.83 31.75 18.96
C LEU A 161 -13.43 30.40 18.54
N ALA A 162 -13.22 29.36 19.35
CA ALA A 162 -13.80 28.03 19.16
C ALA A 162 -15.34 28.06 19.16
N LEU A 163 -15.96 28.82 20.07
CA LEU A 163 -17.41 29.00 20.08
C LEU A 163 -17.93 29.57 18.75
N GLY A 164 -17.21 30.55 18.18
CA GLY A 164 -17.56 31.14 16.89
C GLY A 164 -17.52 30.15 15.73
N ILE A 165 -16.44 29.36 15.66
CA ILE A 165 -16.27 28.30 14.65
C ILE A 165 -17.35 27.24 14.78
N VAL A 166 -17.63 26.75 15.98
CA VAL A 166 -18.61 25.69 16.19
C VAL A 166 -20.04 26.18 15.96
N MET A 167 -20.35 27.42 16.32
CA MET A 167 -21.64 28.01 15.96
C MET A 167 -21.83 28.05 14.44
N LEU A 168 -20.80 28.42 13.68
CA LEU A 168 -20.84 28.39 12.21
C LEU A 168 -21.12 26.96 11.71
N GLN A 169 -20.38 25.97 12.20
CA GLN A 169 -20.53 24.59 11.74
C GLN A 169 -21.91 24.00 12.08
N VAL A 170 -22.46 24.26 13.27
CA VAL A 170 -23.84 23.84 13.63
C VAL A 170 -24.86 24.51 12.72
N LYS A 171 -24.67 25.81 12.43
CA LYS A 171 -25.53 26.55 11.50
C LYS A 171 -25.50 25.94 10.10
N LEU A 172 -24.32 25.69 9.55
CA LEU A 172 -24.15 25.07 8.23
C LEU A 172 -24.77 23.67 8.20
N LEU A 173 -24.47 22.83 9.19
CA LEU A 173 -24.96 21.45 9.25
C LEU A 173 -26.49 21.37 9.31
N SER A 174 -27.12 22.23 10.10
CA SER A 174 -28.59 22.36 10.18
C SER A 174 -29.22 22.69 8.82
N ARG A 175 -28.53 23.50 8.01
CA ARG A 175 -28.97 23.93 6.67
C ARG A 175 -28.71 22.85 5.61
N ARG A 176 -27.55 22.19 5.64
CA ARG A 176 -27.23 21.05 4.76
C ARG A 176 -28.17 19.86 4.98
N ARG A 177 -28.73 19.73 6.18
CA ARG A 177 -29.78 18.75 6.50
C ARG A 177 -31.21 19.24 6.26
N HIS A 178 -31.39 20.45 5.73
CA HIS A 178 -32.70 21.06 5.45
C HIS A 178 -33.62 21.24 6.67
N HIS A 179 -33.06 21.36 7.88
CA HIS A 179 -33.83 21.61 9.11
C HIS A 179 -33.94 23.09 9.48
N PHE A 180 -32.93 23.91 9.14
CA PHE A 180 -32.92 25.37 9.38
C PHE A 180 -33.15 25.79 10.84
N VAL A 181 -32.73 24.95 11.79
CA VAL A 181 -32.77 25.24 13.22
C VAL A 181 -31.58 26.11 13.60
N ASP A 182 -31.85 27.26 14.20
CA ASP A 182 -30.84 28.17 14.77
C ASP A 182 -30.85 28.12 16.31
N ALA A 183 -29.71 28.44 16.91
CA ALA A 183 -29.59 28.55 18.35
C ALA A 183 -30.29 29.81 18.90
N ASP A 184 -30.81 29.74 20.12
CA ASP A 184 -31.38 30.90 20.82
C ASP A 184 -30.33 32.01 21.03
N ASN A 185 -30.45 33.07 20.21
CA ASN A 185 -29.56 34.22 20.23
C ASN A 185 -29.64 35.03 21.53
N LEU A 186 -30.77 35.04 22.26
CA LEU A 186 -30.91 35.79 23.51
C LEU A 186 -30.11 35.13 24.62
N LEU A 187 -30.24 33.80 24.75
CA LEU A 187 -29.46 33.01 25.70
C LEU A 187 -27.96 33.11 25.41
N LEU A 188 -27.56 32.86 24.15
CA LEU A 188 -26.16 32.96 23.73
C LEU A 188 -25.58 34.35 23.99
N SER A 189 -26.30 35.41 23.62
CA SER A 189 -25.85 36.79 23.85
C SER A 189 -25.66 37.10 25.34
N ARG A 190 -26.53 36.59 26.21
CA ARG A 190 -26.43 36.79 27.66
C ARG A 190 -25.22 36.06 28.23
N GLU A 191 -25.11 34.76 28.01
CA GLU A 191 -24.05 33.95 28.62
C GLU A 191 -22.66 34.31 28.06
N VAL A 192 -22.52 34.54 26.75
CA VAL A 192 -21.21 34.89 26.16
C VAL A 192 -20.71 36.26 26.63
N ARG A 193 -21.60 37.21 26.95
CA ARG A 193 -21.20 38.50 27.54
C ARG A 193 -20.75 38.36 28.98
N LEU A 194 -21.45 37.57 29.78
CA LEU A 194 -21.02 37.28 31.15
C LEU A 194 -19.65 36.58 31.14
N ALA A 195 -19.41 35.68 30.18
CA ALA A 195 -18.10 35.11 29.94
C ALA A 195 -17.07 36.18 29.55
N ALA A 196 -17.38 37.08 28.62
CA ALA A 196 -16.47 38.12 28.18
C ALA A 196 -16.09 39.10 29.31
N ASP A 197 -17.05 39.51 30.14
CA ASP A 197 -16.79 40.34 31.33
C ASP A 197 -15.88 39.61 32.33
N ALA A 198 -16.13 38.32 32.59
CA ALA A 198 -15.28 37.50 33.45
C ALA A 198 -13.86 37.32 32.88
N SER A 199 -13.72 37.14 31.57
CA SER A 199 -12.43 37.01 30.87
C SER A 199 -11.58 38.27 31.02
N LEU A 200 -12.19 39.46 30.94
CA LEU A 200 -11.51 40.73 31.13
C LEU A 200 -11.09 40.97 32.59
N LEU A 201 -11.83 40.38 33.54
CA LEU A 201 -11.51 40.38 34.97
C LEU A 201 -10.48 39.30 35.37
N GLY A 202 -10.13 38.38 34.47
CA GLY A 202 -9.21 37.27 34.73
C GLY A 202 -9.83 36.10 35.50
N ASP A 203 -11.17 36.00 35.57
CA ASP A 203 -11.87 34.91 36.24
C ASP A 203 -12.12 33.72 35.30
N GLU A 204 -11.13 32.83 35.18
CA GLU A 204 -11.22 31.65 34.30
C GLU A 204 -12.36 30.70 34.66
N ALA A 205 -12.72 30.56 35.94
CA ALA A 205 -13.75 29.62 36.38
C ALA A 205 -15.13 30.10 35.93
N ALA A 206 -15.42 31.39 36.07
CA ALA A 206 -16.66 31.99 35.57
C ALA A 206 -16.72 31.95 34.03
N VAL A 207 -15.61 32.21 33.33
CA VAL A 207 -15.53 32.07 31.86
C VAL A 207 -15.91 30.65 31.44
N LYS A 208 -15.28 29.63 32.03
CA LYS A 208 -15.58 28.22 31.72
C LYS A 208 -17.03 27.86 32.01
N THR A 209 -17.60 28.37 33.10
CA THR A 209 -19.01 28.10 33.46
C THR A 209 -19.97 28.69 32.42
N HIS A 210 -19.78 29.95 32.03
CA HIS A 210 -20.66 30.61 31.07
C HIS A 210 -20.47 30.09 29.63
N LEU A 211 -19.24 29.85 29.19
CA LEU A 211 -18.99 29.23 27.89
C LEU A 211 -19.49 27.78 27.84
N GLY A 212 -19.38 27.03 28.93
CA GLY A 212 -19.96 25.68 29.02
C GLY A 212 -21.46 25.67 28.75
N ARG A 213 -22.21 26.65 29.28
CA ARG A 213 -23.64 26.81 28.97
C ARG A 213 -23.90 27.13 27.49
N CYS A 214 -23.03 27.94 26.86
CA CYS A 214 -23.13 28.21 25.43
C CYS A 214 -22.93 26.95 24.59
N PHE A 215 -21.90 26.14 24.89
CA PHE A 215 -21.62 24.90 24.16
C PHE A 215 -22.70 23.83 24.38
N GLU A 216 -23.19 23.65 25.60
CA GLU A 216 -24.32 22.77 25.89
C GLU A 216 -25.57 23.15 25.09
N HIS A 217 -25.87 24.46 25.00
CA HIS A 217 -26.99 24.95 24.19
C HIS A 217 -26.79 24.71 22.67
N LEU A 218 -25.55 24.78 22.17
CA LEU A 218 -25.25 24.39 20.79
C LEU A 218 -25.41 22.89 20.58
N ARG A 219 -25.08 22.04 21.57
CA ARG A 219 -25.34 20.60 21.53
C ARG A 219 -26.85 20.33 21.46
N ASP A 220 -27.63 20.95 22.36
CA ASP A 220 -29.09 20.84 22.36
C ASP A 220 -29.70 21.30 21.02
N THR A 221 -29.09 22.30 20.38
CA THR A 221 -29.50 22.76 19.05
C THR A 221 -29.19 21.72 17.97
N ARG A 222 -28.01 21.08 18.00
CA ARG A 222 -27.64 19.99 17.08
C ARG A 222 -28.56 18.79 17.23
N GLU A 223 -28.91 18.42 18.46
CA GLU A 223 -29.78 17.28 18.77
C GLU A 223 -31.22 17.43 18.24
N LYS A 224 -31.69 18.66 18.01
CA LYS A 224 -33.01 18.91 17.38
C LYS A 224 -33.10 18.42 15.94
N PHE A 225 -32.00 18.42 15.19
CA PHE A 225 -31.97 17.97 13.80
C PHE A 225 -31.17 16.67 13.60
N TYR A 226 -30.34 16.29 14.56
CA TYR A 226 -29.64 15.00 14.57
C TYR A 226 -29.39 14.53 16.02
N PRO A 227 -30.32 13.73 16.59
CA PRO A 227 -30.26 13.32 18.00
C PRO A 227 -29.28 12.17 18.27
N MET A 228 -28.78 11.50 17.23
CA MET A 228 -27.87 10.36 17.38
C MET A 228 -26.47 10.82 17.79
N ASN A 229 -25.73 9.93 18.45
CA ASN A 229 -24.33 10.16 18.79
C ASN A 229 -23.48 10.32 17.51
N CYS A 230 -22.44 11.11 17.67
CA CYS A 230 -21.64 11.70 16.63
C CYS A 230 -20.18 11.54 17.05
N TYR A 231 -19.31 11.08 16.16
CA TYR A 231 -17.92 10.79 16.52
C TYR A 231 -16.92 11.53 15.62
N LEU A 232 -15.79 11.89 16.21
CA LEU A 232 -14.63 12.47 15.52
C LEU A 232 -13.40 11.64 15.84
N LEU A 233 -12.57 11.36 14.83
CA LEU A 233 -11.30 10.64 15.01
C LEU A 233 -10.16 11.58 14.64
N ASP A 234 -9.37 12.00 15.62
CA ASP A 234 -8.08 12.68 15.37
C ASP A 234 -7.10 11.64 14.81
N LEU A 235 -6.87 11.68 13.49
CA LEU A 235 -6.00 10.77 12.77
C LEU A 235 -4.67 11.47 12.46
N CYS A 236 -3.66 11.17 13.27
CA CYS A 236 -2.30 11.65 13.05
C CYS A 236 -1.56 10.72 12.10
N ILE A 237 -1.04 11.28 11.00
CA ILE A 237 -0.28 10.57 9.97
C ILE A 237 1.12 11.20 9.89
N PRO A 238 2.10 10.74 10.69
CA PRO A 238 3.47 11.22 10.64
C PRO A 238 4.13 10.97 9.27
N GLY A 239 5.07 11.83 8.88
CA GLY A 239 5.94 11.59 7.73
C GLY A 239 6.99 10.49 8.02
N ASP A 240 7.70 10.04 6.98
CA ASP A 240 8.73 8.99 7.10
C ASP A 240 9.93 9.43 7.98
N ASP A 241 10.23 10.74 8.03
CA ASP A 241 11.35 11.31 8.79
C ASP A 241 10.91 12.13 10.03
N GLU A 242 9.73 11.84 10.58
CA GLU A 242 9.24 12.59 11.74
C GLU A 242 10.11 12.34 12.99
N LEU A 243 10.38 13.41 13.73
CA LEU A 243 11.13 13.37 14.99
C LEU A 243 10.31 12.72 16.11
N GLY A 244 10.92 11.76 16.83
CA GLY A 244 10.27 11.06 17.94
C GLY A 244 9.77 11.98 19.06
N SER A 245 10.44 13.10 19.31
CA SER A 245 10.03 14.08 20.34
C SER A 245 8.67 14.72 20.04
N LYS A 246 8.37 15.03 18.78
CA LYS A 246 7.06 15.58 18.40
C LYS A 246 5.95 14.56 18.57
N VAL A 247 6.24 13.29 18.29
CA VAL A 247 5.29 12.19 18.50
C VAL A 247 5.05 11.98 20.00
N LEU A 248 6.10 12.08 20.81
CA LEU A 248 5.99 12.01 22.27
C LEU A 248 5.08 13.12 22.82
N ASP A 249 5.26 14.37 22.38
CA ASP A 249 4.43 15.50 22.81
C ASP A 249 2.94 15.25 22.52
N LEU A 250 2.61 14.62 21.39
CA LEU A 250 1.25 14.24 21.04
C LEU A 250 0.68 13.13 21.93
N ILE A 251 1.48 12.12 22.22
CA ILE A 251 1.07 11.00 23.09
C ILE A 251 0.79 11.53 24.50
N VAL A 252 1.66 12.41 25.01
CA VAL A 252 1.53 12.99 26.36
C VAL A 252 0.38 13.98 26.47
N SER A 253 0.08 14.73 25.40
CA SER A 253 -1.04 15.67 25.35
C SER A 253 -2.40 15.02 25.10
N ALA A 254 -2.44 13.74 24.70
CA ALA A 254 -3.69 13.03 24.48
C ALA A 254 -4.47 12.82 25.79
N THR A 255 -5.74 13.23 25.79
CA THR A 255 -6.65 13.09 26.94
C THR A 255 -7.90 12.29 26.55
N PRO A 256 -8.72 11.83 27.51
CA PRO A 256 -9.99 11.18 27.19
C PRO A 256 -10.97 12.05 26.39
N ALA A 257 -10.82 13.38 26.40
CA ALA A 257 -11.66 14.30 25.64
C ALA A 257 -11.15 14.57 24.21
N THR A 258 -9.89 14.22 23.91
CA THR A 258 -9.25 14.54 22.63
C THR A 258 -8.82 13.33 21.82
N CYS A 259 -8.62 12.15 22.45
CA CYS A 259 -8.32 10.83 21.88
C CYS A 259 -7.51 10.82 20.56
N LEU A 260 -6.31 10.24 20.59
CA LEU A 260 -5.41 10.19 19.44
C LEU A 260 -5.48 8.85 18.71
N ASN A 261 -5.64 8.86 17.39
CA ASN A 261 -5.39 7.72 16.51
C ASN A 261 -4.09 7.97 15.73
N LEU A 262 -3.03 7.26 16.10
CA LEU A 262 -1.69 7.47 15.55
C LEU A 262 -1.35 6.37 14.55
N LEU A 263 -1.09 6.74 13.29
CA LEU A 263 -0.55 5.82 12.29
C LEU A 263 0.96 5.70 12.47
N ALA A 264 1.49 4.48 12.55
CA ALA A 264 2.94 4.24 12.53
C ALA A 264 3.28 2.88 11.94
N THR A 265 4.38 2.80 11.20
CA THR A 265 4.98 1.52 10.79
C THR A 265 5.83 0.91 11.92
N GLY A 266 6.14 -0.38 11.83
CA GLY A 266 7.10 -1.01 12.75
C GLY A 266 8.47 -0.33 12.72
N ARG A 267 8.91 0.15 11.56
CA ARG A 267 10.16 0.91 11.41
C ARG A 267 10.09 2.26 12.14
N ASP A 268 9.00 3.01 11.98
CA ASP A 268 8.82 4.30 12.65
C ASP A 268 8.93 4.14 14.17
N LEU A 269 8.22 3.15 14.74
CA LEU A 269 8.23 2.86 16.17
C LEU A 269 9.65 2.55 16.68
N LYS A 270 10.42 1.72 15.96
CA LYS A 270 11.82 1.43 16.30
C LYS A 270 12.65 2.69 16.29
N ALA A 271 12.54 3.50 15.23
CA ALA A 271 13.32 4.71 15.07
C ALA A 271 13.02 5.71 16.21
N TRP A 272 11.75 5.92 16.53
CA TRP A 272 11.35 6.85 17.60
C TRP A 272 11.79 6.39 18.99
N VAL A 273 11.63 5.10 19.31
CA VAL A 273 12.08 4.57 20.62
C VAL A 273 13.61 4.59 20.74
N GLN A 274 14.34 4.41 19.64
CA GLN A 274 15.81 4.55 19.63
C GLN A 274 16.26 6.00 19.83
N GLN A 275 15.51 6.98 19.30
CA GLN A 275 15.77 8.40 19.50
C GLN A 275 15.44 8.84 20.93
N ASP A 276 14.31 8.37 21.48
CA ASP A 276 13.84 8.67 22.83
C ASP A 276 13.24 7.43 23.51
N GLY A 277 13.98 6.84 24.45
CA GLY A 277 13.55 5.64 25.16
C GLY A 277 12.32 5.82 26.05
N SER A 278 11.95 7.06 26.41
CA SER A 278 10.74 7.33 27.20
C SER A 278 9.45 7.10 26.39
N LEU A 279 9.52 7.21 25.06
CA LEU A 279 8.37 7.09 24.16
C LEU A 279 7.68 5.73 24.27
N GLY A 280 8.44 4.64 24.39
CA GLY A 280 7.85 3.31 24.53
C GLY A 280 6.99 3.17 25.79
N PHE A 281 7.47 3.73 26.91
CA PHE A 281 6.72 3.74 28.17
C PHE A 281 5.45 4.59 28.07
N GLU A 282 5.57 5.80 27.53
CA GLU A 282 4.46 6.74 27.38
C GLU A 282 3.38 6.22 26.41
N LEU A 283 3.81 5.64 25.29
CA LEU A 283 2.92 4.99 24.33
C LEU A 283 2.14 3.86 24.99
N LYS A 284 2.81 2.97 25.73
CA LYS A 284 2.16 1.87 26.45
C LYS A 284 1.15 2.41 27.48
N ARG A 285 1.53 3.43 28.25
CA ARG A 285 0.64 4.06 29.24
C ARG A 285 -0.62 4.62 28.58
N ALA A 286 -0.46 5.36 27.48
CA ALA A 286 -1.56 6.02 26.79
C ALA A 286 -2.51 5.03 26.09
N ILE A 287 -1.98 3.92 25.54
CA ILE A 287 -2.79 2.83 24.98
C ILE A 287 -3.62 2.15 26.08
N VAL A 288 -3.01 1.81 27.22
CA VAL A 288 -3.73 1.20 28.35
C VAL A 288 -4.79 2.15 28.92
N ALA A 289 -4.53 3.46 28.91
CA ALA A 289 -5.48 4.48 29.32
C ALA A 289 -6.63 4.71 28.30
N GLY A 290 -6.55 4.13 27.10
CA GLY A 290 -7.53 4.32 26.03
C GLY A 290 -7.51 5.72 25.39
N THR A 291 -6.49 6.54 25.67
CA THR A 291 -6.37 7.89 25.11
C THR A 291 -5.64 7.90 23.77
N VAL A 292 -4.86 6.86 23.48
CA VAL A 292 -4.16 6.67 22.20
C VAL A 292 -4.49 5.29 21.65
N THR A 293 -4.73 5.21 20.35
CA THR A 293 -4.78 3.95 19.60
C THR A 293 -3.80 4.01 18.45
N LEU A 294 -3.00 2.95 18.30
CA LEU A 294 -2.07 2.83 17.19
C LEU A 294 -2.74 2.10 16.02
N LEU A 295 -2.63 2.69 14.84
CA LEU A 295 -2.97 2.08 13.56
C LEU A 295 -1.68 1.64 12.89
N THR A 296 -1.42 0.34 12.87
CA THR A 296 -0.13 -0.24 12.43
C THR A 296 -0.33 -1.63 11.84
N GLY A 297 0.63 -2.11 11.06
CA GLY A 297 0.54 -3.48 10.56
C GLY A 297 1.68 -3.92 9.67
N HIS A 298 2.47 -2.99 9.16
CA HIS A 298 3.61 -3.25 8.27
C HIS A 298 4.89 -2.64 8.85
N ASP A 299 6.04 -3.30 8.66
CA ASP A 299 7.32 -2.78 9.15
C ASP A 299 7.88 -1.77 8.15
N ALA A 300 7.85 -2.11 6.85
CA ALA A 300 8.36 -1.28 5.76
C ALA A 300 7.29 -0.87 4.72
N GLU A 301 6.03 -1.28 4.90
CA GLU A 301 4.94 -1.06 3.94
C GLU A 301 5.31 -1.52 2.52
N ILE A 302 5.68 -2.79 2.40
CA ILE A 302 6.01 -3.40 1.11
C ILE A 302 4.83 -3.34 0.13
N ARG A 303 5.02 -3.87 -1.10
CA ARG A 303 4.03 -3.84 -2.20
C ARG A 303 3.32 -5.20 -2.41
N PRO A 304 2.31 -5.57 -1.60
CA PRO A 304 1.66 -6.88 -1.65
C PRO A 304 1.16 -7.31 -3.03
N SER A 305 0.67 -6.38 -3.86
CA SER A 305 0.14 -6.72 -5.19
C SER A 305 1.22 -7.11 -6.20
N LEU A 306 2.47 -6.68 -5.97
CA LEU A 306 3.63 -7.03 -6.81
C LEU A 306 4.52 -8.11 -6.15
N GLY A 307 4.38 -8.31 -4.83
CA GLY A 307 5.15 -9.25 -4.02
C GLY A 307 4.47 -10.61 -3.85
N SER A 308 4.98 -11.40 -2.89
CA SER A 308 4.41 -12.69 -2.51
C SER A 308 3.67 -12.61 -1.16
N MET A 309 2.81 -13.59 -0.90
CA MET A 309 2.17 -13.77 0.42
C MET A 309 3.23 -13.93 1.52
N ALA A 310 4.35 -14.60 1.22
CA ALA A 310 5.46 -14.81 2.16
C ALA A 310 6.11 -13.51 2.60
N ALA A 311 6.44 -12.63 1.64
CA ALA A 311 7.02 -11.32 1.93
C ALA A 311 6.07 -10.46 2.77
N THR A 312 4.78 -10.43 2.39
CA THR A 312 3.75 -9.68 3.11
C THR A 312 3.55 -10.19 4.54
N SER A 313 3.49 -11.51 4.70
CA SER A 313 3.36 -12.14 6.03
C SER A 313 4.57 -11.85 6.92
N THR A 314 5.77 -11.85 6.35
CA THR A 314 7.01 -11.55 7.07
C THR A 314 7.07 -10.10 7.53
N ASP A 315 6.69 -9.16 6.66
CA ASP A 315 6.63 -7.73 6.98
C ASP A 315 5.64 -7.44 8.12
N ILE A 316 4.45 -8.06 8.08
CA ILE A 316 3.46 -7.96 9.15
C ILE A 316 3.99 -8.59 10.45
N ALA A 317 4.58 -9.79 10.38
CA ALA A 317 5.12 -10.48 11.55
C ALA A 317 6.23 -9.66 12.24
N ARG A 318 7.09 -8.99 11.47
CA ARG A 318 8.15 -8.13 12.00
C ARG A 318 7.60 -6.89 12.68
N CYS A 319 6.60 -6.24 12.08
CA CYS A 319 5.90 -5.11 12.71
C CYS A 319 5.23 -5.55 14.01
N ARG A 320 4.52 -6.68 13.98
CA ARG A 320 3.87 -7.27 15.16
C ARG A 320 4.87 -7.52 16.28
N GLN A 321 6.01 -8.16 15.99
CA GLN A 321 7.03 -8.44 17.01
C GLN A 321 7.55 -7.13 17.63
N THR A 322 7.85 -6.14 16.79
CA THR A 322 8.29 -4.82 17.23
C THR A 322 7.28 -4.16 18.17
N TYR A 323 6.00 -4.21 17.80
CA TYR A 323 4.93 -3.64 18.60
C TYR A 323 4.80 -4.38 19.95
N ILE A 324 4.90 -5.71 19.96
CA ILE A 324 4.89 -6.52 21.18
C ILE A 324 6.08 -6.16 22.08
N ASP A 325 7.28 -5.98 21.52
CA ASP A 325 8.48 -5.62 22.29
C ASP A 325 8.33 -4.26 22.99
N ILE A 326 7.61 -3.31 22.38
CA ILE A 326 7.40 -1.95 22.90
C ILE A 326 6.19 -1.89 23.85
N VAL A 327 5.03 -2.41 23.44
CA VAL A 327 3.75 -2.24 24.14
C VAL A 327 3.46 -3.41 25.08
N GLY A 328 3.99 -4.61 24.80
CA GLY A 328 3.76 -5.84 25.57
C GLY A 328 2.46 -6.56 25.20
N ALA A 329 1.78 -6.14 24.13
CA ALA A 329 0.57 -6.76 23.59
C ALA A 329 0.61 -6.68 22.06
N PRO A 330 -0.13 -7.52 21.32
CA PRO A 330 -0.18 -7.44 19.86
C PRO A 330 -0.94 -6.21 19.35
N PRO A 331 -0.63 -5.73 18.13
CA PRO A 331 -1.38 -4.64 17.50
C PRO A 331 -2.81 -5.10 17.16
N ARG A 332 -3.78 -4.20 17.34
CA ARG A 332 -5.21 -4.48 17.16
C ARG A 332 -5.79 -3.89 15.87
N HIS A 333 -5.26 -2.77 15.38
CA HIS A 333 -5.84 -2.05 14.24
C HIS A 333 -4.83 -1.88 13.12
N TRP A 334 -5.19 -2.38 11.94
CA TRP A 334 -4.35 -2.31 10.75
C TRP A 334 -4.57 -1.00 9.98
N ALA A 335 -3.48 -0.36 9.57
CA ALA A 335 -3.48 0.71 8.58
C ALA A 335 -2.12 0.78 7.89
N ARG A 336 -2.08 1.54 6.79
CA ARG A 336 -0.87 1.82 6.02
C ARG A 336 -0.95 3.20 5.37
N ARG A 337 0.19 3.84 5.11
CA ARG A 337 0.31 5.11 4.38
C ARG A 337 0.31 4.88 2.88
N ARG A 338 1.24 4.05 2.40
CA ARG A 338 1.41 3.77 0.96
C ARG A 338 0.32 2.83 0.48
N TYR A 339 -0.05 2.88 -0.80
CA TYR A 339 -0.95 1.91 -1.41
C TYR A 339 -0.51 0.48 -1.11
N GLY A 340 -1.42 -0.48 -1.08
CA GLY A 340 -1.08 -1.90 -1.08
C GLY A 340 -2.20 -2.74 -0.49
N MET A 341 -3.43 -2.40 -0.87
CA MET A 341 -4.63 -3.12 -0.49
C MET A 341 -4.97 -4.15 -1.57
N THR A 342 -5.47 -5.31 -1.14
CA THR A 342 -5.97 -6.37 -2.01
C THR A 342 -7.20 -7.00 -1.36
N ALA A 343 -8.07 -7.62 -2.13
CA ALA A 343 -9.27 -8.27 -1.60
C ALA A 343 -8.97 -9.40 -0.59
N SER A 344 -7.75 -9.97 -0.59
CA SER A 344 -7.37 -11.07 0.30
C SER A 344 -6.87 -10.62 1.68
N PHE A 345 -6.74 -9.31 1.93
CA PHE A 345 -6.21 -8.81 3.20
C PHE A 345 -7.03 -9.23 4.44
N PRO A 346 -8.37 -9.24 4.46
CA PRO A 346 -9.11 -9.68 5.64
C PRO A 346 -8.67 -11.05 6.15
N SER A 347 -8.44 -12.02 5.27
CA SER A 347 -7.93 -13.36 5.65
C SER A 347 -6.58 -13.27 6.36
N LEU A 348 -5.66 -12.45 5.83
CA LEU A 348 -4.32 -12.28 6.40
C LEU A 348 -4.37 -11.53 7.73
N LEU A 349 -5.19 -10.48 7.83
CA LEU A 349 -5.35 -9.67 9.04
C LEU A 349 -6.00 -10.48 10.16
N THR A 350 -7.04 -11.26 9.87
CA THR A 350 -7.65 -12.19 10.83
C THR A 350 -6.64 -13.25 11.29
N TYR A 351 -5.82 -13.80 10.39
CA TYR A 351 -4.77 -14.76 10.75
C TYR A 351 -3.75 -14.18 11.74
N PHE A 352 -3.35 -12.91 11.56
CA PHE A 352 -2.48 -12.19 12.49
C PHE A 352 -3.21 -11.65 13.73
N GLY A 353 -4.52 -11.82 13.84
CA GLY A 353 -5.31 -11.40 15.01
C GLY A 353 -5.56 -9.90 15.10
N PHE A 354 -5.60 -9.20 13.96
CA PHE A 354 -6.12 -7.83 13.93
C PHE A 354 -7.64 -7.82 14.13
N GLU A 355 -8.15 -6.79 14.78
CA GLU A 355 -9.55 -6.59 15.13
C GLU A 355 -10.25 -5.57 14.23
N SER A 356 -9.49 -4.67 13.59
CA SER A 356 -10.05 -3.78 12.57
C SER A 356 -9.01 -3.31 11.56
N ALA A 357 -9.47 -2.65 10.50
CA ALA A 357 -8.65 -2.08 9.44
C ALA A 357 -9.08 -0.67 9.03
N LEU A 358 -8.14 0.15 8.57
CA LEU A 358 -8.40 1.34 7.78
C LEU A 358 -8.27 0.97 6.29
N HIS A 359 -9.41 0.86 5.60
CA HIS A 359 -9.50 0.55 4.18
C HIS A 359 -9.52 1.86 3.40
N ILE A 360 -8.37 2.54 3.35
CA ILE A 360 -8.18 3.81 2.66
C ILE A 360 -6.78 3.84 2.07
N ALA A 361 -6.64 4.22 0.80
CA ALA A 361 -5.32 4.58 0.27
C ALA A 361 -5.04 6.05 0.58
N LEU A 362 -3.93 6.32 1.27
CA LEU A 362 -3.48 7.69 1.58
C LEU A 362 -2.52 8.25 0.50
N ASP A 363 -2.16 7.43 -0.49
CA ASP A 363 -1.54 7.86 -1.75
C ASP A 363 -2.46 7.54 -2.96
N ASP A 364 -1.91 7.64 -4.17
CA ASP A 364 -2.61 7.29 -5.41
C ASP A 364 -2.98 5.79 -5.48
N GLY A 365 -3.93 5.47 -6.37
CA GLY A 365 -4.30 4.09 -6.68
C GLY A 365 -5.79 3.95 -6.93
N LEU A 366 -6.19 2.80 -7.47
CA LEU A 366 -7.60 2.47 -7.60
C LEU A 366 -7.96 1.46 -6.51
N TYR A 367 -8.99 1.76 -5.75
CA TYR A 367 -9.55 0.91 -4.72
C TYR A 367 -11.05 1.21 -4.61
N PRO A 368 -11.85 0.31 -4.01
CA PRO A 368 -13.24 0.62 -3.71
C PRO A 368 -13.33 1.83 -2.78
N ASP A 369 -13.94 2.91 -3.26
CA ASP A 369 -13.94 4.24 -2.62
C ASP A 369 -15.28 4.57 -1.94
N LYS A 370 -16.15 3.58 -1.78
CA LYS A 370 -17.40 3.75 -1.06
C LYS A 370 -17.13 4.06 0.41
N GLU A 371 -17.39 5.30 0.80
CA GLU A 371 -17.12 5.78 2.14
C GLU A 371 -18.11 5.22 3.17
N ARG A 372 -17.58 4.59 4.21
CA ARG A 372 -18.32 4.10 5.37
C ARG A 372 -17.55 4.44 6.64
N SER A 373 -18.24 4.93 7.65
CA SER A 373 -17.63 5.05 8.99
C SER A 373 -17.19 3.70 9.55
N GLN A 374 -18.00 2.65 9.33
CA GLN A 374 -17.68 1.25 9.64
C GLN A 374 -18.44 0.28 8.70
N PHE A 375 -17.80 -0.80 8.27
CA PHE A 375 -18.38 -1.92 7.52
C PHE A 375 -17.62 -3.23 7.80
N GLU A 376 -18.14 -4.39 7.39
CA GLU A 376 -17.42 -5.68 7.45
C GLU A 376 -16.73 -5.94 6.10
N TRP A 377 -15.41 -5.77 6.06
CA TRP A 377 -14.62 -6.05 4.87
C TRP A 377 -14.40 -7.55 4.72
N GLN A 378 -14.96 -8.13 3.66
CA GLN A 378 -14.92 -9.58 3.42
C GLN A 378 -13.91 -9.98 2.35
N ALA A 379 -13.08 -10.98 2.67
CA ALA A 379 -12.15 -11.63 1.76
C ALA A 379 -12.79 -12.77 0.94
N PRO A 380 -12.14 -13.24 -0.16
CA PRO A 380 -12.64 -14.34 -0.97
C PRO A 380 -12.86 -15.67 -0.23
N ASP A 381 -12.10 -15.95 0.83
CA ASP A 381 -12.26 -17.15 1.68
C ASP A 381 -13.44 -17.04 2.66
N GLY A 382 -14.10 -15.87 2.71
CA GLY A 382 -15.21 -15.57 3.62
C GLY A 382 -14.79 -14.94 4.94
N SER A 383 -13.49 -14.81 5.22
CA SER A 383 -12.97 -14.10 6.40
C SER A 383 -13.41 -12.64 6.36
N GLN A 384 -13.77 -12.10 7.53
CA GLN A 384 -14.28 -10.73 7.67
C GLN A 384 -13.49 -9.99 8.74
N ILE A 385 -13.24 -8.71 8.50
CA ILE A 385 -12.69 -7.80 9.50
C ILE A 385 -13.47 -6.48 9.47
N PRO A 386 -13.80 -5.91 10.64
CA PRO A 386 -14.33 -4.55 10.73
C PRO A 386 -13.38 -3.54 10.07
N ALA A 387 -13.91 -2.66 9.24
CA ALA A 387 -13.09 -1.67 8.55
C ALA A 387 -13.79 -0.31 8.46
N ALA A 388 -13.00 0.75 8.33
CA ALA A 388 -13.47 2.09 7.97
C ALA A 388 -12.87 2.50 6.62
N SER A 389 -13.69 3.10 5.74
CA SER A 389 -13.28 3.56 4.40
C SER A 389 -13.54 5.05 4.15
N ARG A 390 -14.07 5.77 5.16
CA ARG A 390 -14.38 7.19 5.02
C ARG A 390 -13.10 8.02 4.88
N ILE A 391 -12.94 8.67 3.73
CA ILE A 391 -11.76 9.47 3.40
C ILE A 391 -11.57 10.57 4.46
N PRO A 392 -10.39 10.67 5.11
CA PRO A 392 -10.17 11.66 6.15
C PRO A 392 -10.22 13.09 5.61
N LEU A 393 -10.89 13.97 6.34
CA LEU A 393 -10.86 15.41 6.12
C LEU A 393 -9.48 15.94 6.52
N ALA A 394 -8.79 16.64 5.62
CA ALA A 394 -7.52 17.30 5.94
C ALA A 394 -7.76 18.49 6.88
N ILE A 395 -7.68 18.26 8.20
CA ILE A 395 -7.96 19.30 9.21
C ILE A 395 -6.85 20.35 9.28
N ASP A 396 -5.66 20.05 8.72
CA ASP A 396 -4.56 21.01 8.57
C ASP A 396 -4.72 21.99 7.39
N SER A 397 -5.81 21.88 6.61
CA SER A 397 -6.13 22.81 5.52
C SER A 397 -7.39 23.59 5.86
N ALA A 398 -7.33 24.91 5.71
CA ALA A 398 -8.51 25.78 5.82
C ALA A 398 -9.54 25.46 4.74
N ALA A 399 -9.11 25.20 3.49
CA ALA A 399 -10.00 24.78 2.42
C ALA A 399 -10.64 23.41 2.73
N GLY A 400 -9.88 22.49 3.34
CA GLY A 400 -10.39 21.22 3.86
C GLY A 400 -11.46 21.43 4.93
N PHE A 401 -11.15 22.20 5.98
CA PHE A 401 -12.07 22.45 7.09
C PHE A 401 -13.34 23.21 6.70
N LEU A 402 -13.29 24.04 5.65
CA LEU A 402 -14.47 24.74 5.12
C LEU A 402 -15.56 23.76 4.66
N ARG A 403 -15.17 22.56 4.18
CA ARG A 403 -16.07 21.48 3.76
C ARG A 403 -16.56 20.59 4.92
N PHE A 404 -16.23 20.91 6.18
CA PHE A 404 -16.54 20.06 7.33
C PHE A 404 -18.02 19.70 7.42
N ALA A 405 -18.94 20.68 7.35
CA ALA A 405 -20.37 20.44 7.47
C ALA A 405 -20.92 19.55 6.34
N ASP A 406 -20.36 19.66 5.12
CA ASP A 406 -20.77 18.85 3.98
C ASP A 406 -20.35 17.39 4.18
N ARG A 407 -19.07 17.18 4.47
CA ARG A 407 -18.52 15.84 4.73
C ARG A 407 -19.16 15.17 5.94
N TYR A 408 -19.53 15.96 6.94
CA TYR A 408 -20.21 15.41 8.11
C TYR A 408 -21.66 15.07 7.85
N ASN A 409 -22.35 15.88 7.04
CA ASN A 409 -23.69 15.56 6.58
C ASN A 409 -23.74 14.26 5.77
N GLU A 410 -22.77 14.01 4.88
CA GLU A 410 -22.64 12.73 4.15
C GLU A 410 -22.62 11.54 5.12
N SER A 411 -21.78 11.60 6.17
CA SER A 411 -21.74 10.54 7.19
C SER A 411 -23.07 10.39 7.94
N MET A 412 -23.73 11.50 8.32
CA MET A 412 -25.06 11.47 8.96
C MET A 412 -26.20 10.99 8.06
N GLN A 413 -26.00 10.94 6.74
CA GLN A 413 -26.98 10.43 5.78
C GLN A 413 -26.74 8.95 5.47
N ASP A 414 -25.47 8.55 5.30
CA ASP A 414 -25.11 7.25 4.76
C ASP A 414 -24.79 6.19 5.83
N ASP A 415 -24.33 6.60 7.01
CA ASP A 415 -23.85 5.69 8.06
C ASP A 415 -24.89 5.48 9.17
N ASN A 416 -24.90 4.27 9.74
CA ASN A 416 -25.67 3.98 10.96
C ASN A 416 -25.11 4.72 12.18
N THR A 417 -23.78 4.91 12.21
CA THR A 417 -23.06 5.64 13.24
C THR A 417 -22.21 6.70 12.55
N ALA A 418 -22.60 7.96 12.68
CA ALA A 418 -21.90 9.06 12.03
C ALA A 418 -20.52 9.29 12.67
N ALA A 419 -19.46 9.17 11.87
CA ALA A 419 -18.09 9.40 12.33
C ALA A 419 -17.26 10.09 11.24
N LEU A 420 -16.53 11.14 11.59
CA LEU A 420 -15.63 11.85 10.69
C LEU A 420 -14.17 11.63 11.11
N PHE A 421 -13.31 11.40 10.13
CA PHE A 421 -11.88 11.19 10.31
C PHE A 421 -11.18 12.49 9.98
N LEU A 422 -10.34 13.00 10.89
CA LEU A 422 -9.65 14.27 10.78
C LEU A 422 -8.14 14.00 10.61
N ALA A 423 -7.63 14.07 9.38
CA ALA A 423 -6.23 13.82 9.09
C ALA A 423 -5.37 15.06 9.36
N ARG A 424 -4.31 14.87 10.15
CA ARG A 424 -3.29 15.88 10.42
C ARG A 424 -1.88 15.32 10.43
N LEU A 425 -0.91 16.22 10.31
CA LEU A 425 0.49 15.95 10.66
C LEU A 425 0.71 16.08 12.18
N PRO A 426 1.87 15.65 12.68
CA PRO A 426 2.19 15.76 14.10
C PRO A 426 2.21 17.21 14.61
N SER A 427 2.79 18.13 13.84
CA SER A 427 2.76 19.56 14.14
C SER A 427 1.59 20.22 13.44
N LEU A 428 0.61 20.71 14.20
CA LEU A 428 -0.55 21.43 13.67
C LEU A 428 -0.11 22.71 12.97
N LYS A 429 -0.63 22.92 11.75
CA LYS A 429 -0.42 24.16 10.99
C LYS A 429 -1.56 25.15 11.15
N THR A 430 -2.69 24.68 11.65
CA THR A 430 -3.93 25.43 11.72
C THR A 430 -4.61 25.27 13.08
N PRO A 431 -5.49 26.21 13.46
CA PRO A 431 -6.12 26.19 14.78
C PRO A 431 -7.38 25.33 14.85
N TRP A 432 -7.89 24.81 13.74
CA TRP A 432 -9.24 24.23 13.65
C TRP A 432 -9.41 22.99 14.52
N LEU A 433 -8.44 22.07 14.52
CA LEU A 433 -8.49 20.90 15.40
C LEU A 433 -8.48 21.32 16.87
N HIS A 434 -7.67 22.31 17.22
CA HIS A 434 -7.62 22.82 18.58
C HIS A 434 -8.96 23.44 19.01
N ASP A 435 -9.64 24.17 18.13
CA ASP A 435 -10.99 24.70 18.38
C ASP A 435 -12.01 23.57 18.64
N LEU A 436 -11.94 22.49 17.87
CA LEU A 436 -12.78 21.31 18.08
C LEU A 436 -12.48 20.61 19.42
N GLN A 437 -11.20 20.49 19.79
CA GLN A 437 -10.77 19.90 21.05
C GLN A 437 -11.20 20.76 22.26
N ILE A 438 -11.09 22.09 22.18
CA ILE A 438 -11.61 23.00 23.20
C ILE A 438 -13.11 22.79 23.36
N THR A 439 -13.85 22.74 22.24
CA THR A 439 -15.30 22.53 22.26
C THR A 439 -15.66 21.22 22.94
N ALA A 440 -14.99 20.12 22.55
CA ALA A 440 -15.23 18.80 23.11
C ALA A 440 -14.95 18.73 24.63
N SER A 441 -14.07 19.58 25.16
CA SER A 441 -13.84 19.69 26.61
C SER A 441 -15.03 20.27 27.39
N TYR A 442 -15.96 20.96 26.72
CA TYR A 442 -17.20 21.46 27.30
C TYR A 442 -18.40 20.56 27.01
N ALA A 443 -18.64 20.26 25.73
CA ALA A 443 -19.77 19.48 25.27
C ALA A 443 -19.49 18.87 23.88
N PRO A 444 -19.96 17.65 23.57
CA PRO A 444 -19.82 17.04 22.25
C PRO A 444 -20.81 17.62 21.24
N VAL A 445 -20.63 18.90 20.91
CA VAL A 445 -21.52 19.63 20.00
C VAL A 445 -21.51 19.02 18.61
N LEU A 446 -20.30 18.90 18.02
CA LEU A 446 -20.06 18.32 16.69
C LEU A 446 -19.65 16.85 16.74
N GLY A 447 -19.64 16.25 17.93
CA GLY A 447 -19.27 14.86 18.15
C GLY A 447 -18.25 14.68 19.28
N GLU A 448 -18.13 13.45 19.75
CA GLU A 448 -17.15 13.01 20.74
C GLU A 448 -15.87 12.55 20.03
N PHE A 449 -14.71 12.99 20.51
CA PHE A 449 -13.45 12.41 20.06
C PHE A 449 -13.35 10.97 20.55
N THR A 450 -13.03 10.05 19.65
CA THR A 450 -12.95 8.62 19.96
C THR A 450 -11.74 7.98 19.30
N THR A 451 -11.32 6.85 19.86
CA THR A 451 -10.37 5.95 19.23
C THR A 451 -11.06 5.02 18.24
N MET A 452 -10.29 4.46 17.30
CA MET A 452 -10.73 3.39 16.39
C MET A 452 -11.22 2.17 17.17
N ASP A 453 -10.58 1.84 18.29
CA ASP A 453 -11.00 0.78 19.18
C ASP A 453 -12.44 0.96 19.68
N ALA A 454 -12.71 2.15 20.23
CA ALA A 454 -14.04 2.49 20.70
C ALA A 454 -15.06 2.57 19.55
N LEU A 455 -14.69 3.15 18.40
CA LEU A 455 -15.59 3.23 17.23
C LEU A 455 -16.03 1.84 16.76
N VAL A 456 -15.09 0.89 16.70
CA VAL A 456 -15.38 -0.51 16.35
C VAL A 456 -16.39 -1.06 17.34
N HIS A 457 -16.17 -0.98 18.64
CA HIS A 457 -17.12 -1.47 19.63
C HIS A 457 -18.51 -0.82 19.54
N LEU A 458 -18.56 0.50 19.30
CA LEU A 458 -19.81 1.26 19.17
C LEU A 458 -20.64 0.85 17.94
N CYS A 459 -19.98 0.47 16.85
CA CYS A 459 -20.64 0.05 15.61
C CYS A 459 -20.93 -1.47 15.56
N ASN A 460 -20.67 -2.20 16.65
CA ASN A 460 -20.85 -3.65 16.64
C ASN A 460 -22.33 -4.02 16.38
N GLY A 461 -22.55 -4.94 15.43
CA GLY A 461 -23.89 -5.41 15.05
C GLY A 461 -24.65 -4.51 14.06
N SER A 462 -24.16 -3.31 13.72
CA SER A 462 -24.78 -2.43 12.72
C SER A 462 -24.02 -2.36 11.39
N ARG A 463 -22.89 -3.07 11.27
CA ARG A 463 -22.04 -3.07 10.08
C ARG A 463 -22.63 -3.92 8.96
N MET A 464 -22.54 -3.41 7.73
CA MET A 464 -22.89 -4.17 6.53
C MET A 464 -21.66 -4.88 5.99
N SER A 465 -21.81 -6.13 5.53
CA SER A 465 -20.72 -6.83 4.86
C SER A 465 -20.60 -6.41 3.40
N GLU A 466 -19.37 -6.07 3.01
CA GLU A 466 -19.02 -5.69 1.66
C GLU A 466 -17.85 -6.55 1.18
N ARG A 467 -18.04 -7.19 0.01
CA ARG A 467 -17.05 -8.04 -0.64
C ARG A 467 -16.63 -7.39 -1.94
N TYR A 468 -15.34 -7.12 -2.05
CA TYR A 468 -14.73 -6.53 -3.23
C TYR A 468 -13.96 -7.56 -4.05
N GLN A 469 -13.92 -7.38 -5.36
CA GLN A 469 -13.13 -8.18 -6.28
C GLN A 469 -11.71 -7.64 -6.39
N HIS A 470 -10.72 -8.50 -6.64
CA HIS A 470 -9.35 -8.05 -6.86
C HIS A 470 -9.21 -7.07 -8.02
N SER A 471 -10.10 -7.09 -9.02
CA SER A 471 -10.07 -6.14 -10.14
C SER A 471 -10.42 -4.69 -9.77
N GLU A 472 -10.99 -4.47 -8.59
CA GLU A 472 -11.28 -3.13 -8.06
C GLU A 472 -10.03 -2.50 -7.42
N TYR A 473 -8.94 -3.26 -7.29
CA TYR A 473 -7.66 -2.83 -6.73
C TYR A 473 -6.59 -2.77 -7.82
N LEU A 474 -5.93 -1.63 -7.98
CA LEU A 474 -4.78 -1.43 -8.88
C LEU A 474 -3.80 -0.42 -8.27
N ALA A 475 -2.54 -0.81 -8.16
CA ALA A 475 -1.53 0.03 -7.53
C ALA A 475 -1.02 1.14 -8.47
N PRO A 476 -0.57 2.27 -7.92
CA PRO A 476 -0.03 3.38 -8.71
C PRO A 476 1.41 3.16 -9.18
N TYR A 477 2.07 2.08 -8.74
CA TYR A 477 3.54 1.92 -8.83
C TYR A 477 4.10 1.95 -10.25
N LEU A 478 3.38 1.46 -11.26
CA LEU A 478 3.84 1.55 -12.65
C LEU A 478 3.94 3.01 -13.11
N ILE A 479 2.94 3.82 -12.78
CA ILE A 479 2.90 5.23 -13.15
C ILE A 479 3.95 6.00 -12.34
N GLN A 480 4.01 5.77 -11.02
CA GLN A 480 4.99 6.41 -10.14
C GLN A 480 6.43 6.11 -10.59
N SER A 481 6.79 4.83 -10.80
CA SER A 481 8.13 4.45 -11.25
C SER A 481 8.46 4.97 -12.64
N SER A 482 7.51 5.02 -13.57
CA SER A 482 7.72 5.57 -14.92
C SER A 482 7.90 7.09 -14.92
N VAL A 483 7.07 7.83 -14.18
CA VAL A 483 7.00 9.30 -14.19
C VAL A 483 8.00 9.92 -13.22
N LEU A 484 8.00 9.47 -11.97
CA LEU A 484 8.89 9.96 -10.91
C LEU A 484 10.28 9.30 -10.97
N LYS A 485 10.43 8.25 -11.79
CA LYS A 485 11.71 7.54 -12.00
C LYS A 485 12.26 6.99 -10.70
N THR A 486 11.42 6.40 -9.85
CA THR A 486 11.82 5.87 -8.55
C THR A 486 12.58 4.54 -8.67
N GLU A 487 12.27 3.72 -9.66
CA GLU A 487 12.92 2.43 -9.93
C GLU A 487 12.81 2.08 -11.42
N ALA A 488 13.47 0.99 -11.84
CA ALA A 488 13.21 0.37 -13.14
C ALA A 488 11.78 -0.22 -13.14
N PRO A 489 10.82 0.32 -13.94
CA PRO A 489 9.40 0.05 -13.70
C PRO A 489 8.99 -1.42 -13.82
N ILE A 490 9.62 -2.19 -14.72
CA ILE A 490 9.28 -3.60 -14.98
C ILE A 490 10.26 -4.52 -14.26
N SER A 491 11.57 -4.26 -14.38
CA SER A 491 12.60 -5.15 -13.83
C SER A 491 12.88 -4.96 -12.34
N GLY A 492 12.62 -3.78 -11.78
CA GLY A 492 12.72 -3.49 -10.35
C GLY A 492 11.86 -4.42 -9.49
N PRO A 493 10.52 -4.43 -9.65
CA PRO A 493 9.65 -5.34 -8.90
C PRO A 493 9.92 -6.82 -9.23
N ALA A 494 10.25 -7.15 -10.48
CA ALA A 494 10.58 -8.52 -10.86
C ALA A 494 11.81 -9.07 -10.12
N ARG A 495 12.86 -8.24 -9.97
CA ARG A 495 14.08 -8.61 -9.25
C ARG A 495 13.82 -8.83 -7.76
N LEU A 496 13.04 -7.95 -7.12
CA LEU A 496 12.63 -8.14 -5.72
C LEU A 496 11.83 -9.44 -5.55
N ARG A 497 10.86 -9.70 -6.44
CA ARG A 497 10.07 -10.95 -6.42
C ARG A 497 10.96 -12.20 -6.53
N GLN A 498 12.00 -12.16 -7.37
CA GLN A 498 12.98 -13.24 -7.53
C GLN A 498 13.83 -13.43 -6.27
N PHE A 499 14.31 -12.36 -5.65
CA PHE A 499 15.07 -12.46 -4.39
C PHE A 499 14.22 -13.05 -3.25
N HIS A 500 12.97 -12.60 -3.10
CA HIS A 500 12.05 -13.20 -2.13
C HIS A 500 11.81 -14.69 -2.43
N GLN A 501 11.64 -15.08 -3.70
CA GLN A 501 11.49 -16.49 -4.06
C GLN A 501 12.72 -17.33 -3.71
N ARG A 502 13.92 -16.77 -3.93
CA ARG A 502 15.18 -17.43 -3.60
C ARG A 502 15.36 -17.56 -2.09
N LEU A 503 14.95 -16.57 -1.31
CA LEU A 503 14.95 -16.65 0.14
C LEU A 503 14.01 -17.76 0.65
N GLU A 504 12.76 -17.84 0.16
CA GLU A 504 11.83 -18.92 0.54
C GLU A 504 12.31 -20.31 0.10
N THR A 505 13.01 -20.38 -1.05
CA THR A 505 13.69 -21.59 -1.52
C THR A 505 14.72 -22.08 -0.48
N LEU A 506 15.53 -21.17 0.06
CA LEU A 506 16.55 -21.51 1.06
C LEU A 506 15.94 -21.86 2.41
N ARG A 507 14.85 -21.23 2.82
CA ARG A 507 14.12 -21.62 4.04
C ARG A 507 13.54 -23.03 3.95
N THR A 508 13.00 -23.38 2.78
CA THR A 508 12.50 -24.75 2.54
C THR A 508 13.65 -25.75 2.56
N LEU A 509 14.79 -25.41 1.95
CA LEU A 509 16.01 -26.20 2.03
C LEU A 509 16.49 -26.36 3.48
N PHE A 510 16.44 -25.30 4.29
CA PHE A 510 16.81 -25.36 5.70
C PHE A 510 15.88 -26.29 6.51
N ALA A 511 14.57 -26.25 6.27
CA ALA A 511 13.67 -27.24 6.88
C ALA A 511 13.98 -28.68 6.42
N MET A 512 14.36 -28.89 5.16
CA MET A 512 14.81 -30.20 4.68
C MET A 512 16.06 -30.69 5.42
N THR A 513 17.04 -29.82 5.66
CA THR A 513 18.25 -30.19 6.40
C THR A 513 17.90 -30.60 7.84
N ARG A 514 16.95 -29.90 8.48
CA ARG A 514 16.43 -30.26 9.80
C ARG A 514 15.67 -31.57 9.85
N LEU A 515 14.80 -31.84 8.87
CA LEU A 515 14.04 -33.09 8.78
C LEU A 515 14.93 -34.34 8.69
N ILE A 516 16.13 -34.21 8.11
CA ILE A 516 17.13 -35.30 8.04
C ILE A 516 18.22 -35.19 9.12
N LYS A 517 18.05 -34.30 10.11
CA LYS A 517 18.99 -34.03 11.21
C LYS A 517 20.39 -33.62 10.75
N ALA A 518 20.54 -32.88 9.66
CA ALA A 518 21.85 -32.35 9.25
C ALA A 518 22.44 -31.41 10.30
N GLU A 519 23.77 -31.33 10.32
CA GLU A 519 24.50 -30.39 11.17
C GLU A 519 24.44 -29.01 10.51
N ALA A 520 23.53 -28.17 11.01
CA ALA A 520 23.39 -26.77 10.65
C ALA A 520 22.93 -26.02 11.91
N GLU A 521 23.70 -25.00 12.31
CA GLU A 521 23.40 -24.21 13.51
C GLU A 521 22.17 -23.35 13.28
N VAL A 522 21.09 -23.66 14.01
CA VAL A 522 19.76 -23.08 13.74
C VAL A 522 19.74 -21.57 13.92
N ASP A 523 20.36 -21.08 14.99
CA ASP A 523 20.38 -19.65 15.32
C ASP A 523 21.21 -18.85 14.31
N VAL A 524 22.31 -19.41 13.81
CA VAL A 524 23.16 -18.76 12.81
C VAL A 524 22.40 -18.60 11.49
N VAL A 525 21.76 -19.67 11.01
CA VAL A 525 20.99 -19.63 9.75
C VAL A 525 19.79 -18.71 9.87
N ASN A 526 19.06 -18.75 10.99
CA ASN A 526 17.94 -17.84 11.23
C ASN A 526 18.39 -16.37 11.30
N SER A 527 19.56 -16.09 11.87
CA SER A 527 20.14 -14.74 11.89
C SER A 527 20.51 -14.25 10.50
N GLN A 528 21.10 -15.12 9.66
CA GLN A 528 21.38 -14.81 8.25
C GLN A 528 20.10 -14.49 7.47
N PHE A 529 19.05 -15.30 7.62
CA PHE A 529 17.75 -15.02 6.98
C PHE A 529 17.18 -13.68 7.44
N THR A 530 17.16 -13.43 8.74
CA THR A 530 16.66 -12.16 9.32
C THR A 530 17.44 -10.96 8.77
N GLN A 531 18.75 -11.10 8.58
CA GLN A 531 19.59 -10.04 8.00
C GLN A 531 19.23 -9.78 6.53
N ILE A 532 19.17 -10.84 5.71
CA ILE A 532 18.81 -10.72 4.28
C ILE A 532 17.42 -10.11 4.12
N GLU A 533 16.45 -10.49 4.95
CA GLU A 533 15.11 -9.90 4.90
C GLU A 533 15.08 -8.42 5.29
N LYS A 534 15.93 -7.98 6.21
CA LYS A 534 16.04 -6.56 6.56
C LYS A 534 16.62 -5.79 5.38
N GLU A 535 17.69 -6.30 4.78
CA GLU A 535 18.30 -5.70 3.59
C GLU A 535 17.33 -5.63 2.40
N LEU A 536 16.52 -6.67 2.18
CA LEU A 536 15.47 -6.64 1.15
C LEU A 536 14.42 -5.57 1.43
N ALA A 537 13.99 -5.40 2.68
CA ALA A 537 13.04 -4.34 3.05
C ALA A 537 13.65 -2.94 2.84
N GLU A 538 14.93 -2.73 3.16
CA GLU A 538 15.64 -1.48 2.85
C GLU A 538 15.69 -1.19 1.35
N VAL A 539 15.98 -2.21 0.54
CA VAL A 539 15.99 -2.08 -0.93
C VAL A 539 14.59 -1.74 -1.44
N GLU A 540 13.55 -2.39 -0.94
CA GLU A 540 12.18 -2.09 -1.34
C GLU A 540 11.81 -0.64 -0.99
N LEU A 541 12.15 -0.15 0.20
CA LEU A 541 11.94 1.25 0.56
C LEU A 541 12.64 2.24 -0.39
N LYS A 542 13.85 1.93 -0.85
CA LYS A 542 14.55 2.73 -1.86
C LYS A 542 13.83 2.75 -3.21
N HIS A 543 13.11 1.68 -3.58
CA HIS A 543 12.34 1.63 -4.84
C HIS A 543 11.11 2.54 -4.81
N VAL A 544 10.46 2.64 -3.65
CA VAL A 544 9.25 3.45 -3.45
C VAL A 544 9.56 4.84 -2.88
N ASP A 545 10.83 5.17 -2.66
CA ASP A 545 11.26 6.52 -2.33
C ASP A 545 11.06 7.47 -3.53
N THR A 546 10.15 8.43 -3.36
CA THR A 546 9.81 9.45 -4.35
C THR A 546 10.66 10.72 -4.25
N ALA A 547 11.44 10.89 -3.18
CA ALA A 547 12.31 12.07 -2.99
C ALA A 547 13.60 11.99 -3.81
N ILE A 548 14.11 10.77 -4.02
CA ILE A 548 15.34 10.51 -4.77
C ILE A 548 15.01 9.77 -6.06
N MET A 549 15.47 10.29 -7.21
CA MET A 549 15.31 9.62 -8.51
C MET A 549 16.34 8.50 -8.72
N LEU A 550 15.98 7.48 -9.51
CA LEU A 550 16.76 6.27 -9.78
C LEU A 550 18.23 6.52 -10.14
N PRO A 551 18.62 7.48 -11.01
CA PRO A 551 20.02 7.68 -11.34
C PRO A 551 20.93 7.96 -10.13
N ALA A 552 20.39 8.57 -9.06
CA ALA A 552 21.14 8.86 -7.85
C ALA A 552 21.30 7.65 -6.92
N LYS A 553 20.38 6.67 -7.01
CA LYS A 553 20.34 5.48 -6.15
C LYS A 553 20.70 4.17 -6.87
N ASP A 554 20.92 4.20 -8.18
CA ASP A 554 21.22 3.01 -9.00
C ASP A 554 22.50 2.29 -8.54
N ALA A 555 23.57 3.03 -8.26
CA ALA A 555 24.82 2.43 -7.75
C ALA A 555 24.60 1.71 -6.41
N ASP A 556 23.86 2.35 -5.50
CA ASP A 556 23.56 1.79 -4.18
C ASP A 556 22.63 0.57 -4.28
N LEU A 557 21.63 0.60 -5.15
CA LEU A 557 20.74 -0.53 -5.42
C LEU A 557 21.52 -1.71 -6.01
N ASN A 558 22.36 -1.46 -7.00
CA ASN A 558 23.18 -2.51 -7.61
C ASN A 558 24.17 -3.14 -6.62
N SER A 559 24.78 -2.32 -5.76
CA SER A 559 25.62 -2.79 -4.65
C SER A 559 24.84 -3.66 -3.66
N ALA A 560 23.64 -3.21 -3.27
CA ALA A 560 22.77 -3.97 -2.36
C ALA A 560 22.32 -5.30 -2.97
N TYR A 561 21.93 -5.33 -4.26
CA TYR A 561 21.58 -6.57 -4.94
C TYR A 561 22.75 -7.56 -4.99
N ALA A 562 23.97 -7.09 -5.28
CA ALA A 562 25.15 -7.94 -5.32
C ALA A 562 25.49 -8.51 -3.93
N ALA A 563 25.31 -7.71 -2.87
CA ALA A 563 25.50 -8.16 -1.50
C ALA A 563 24.49 -9.24 -1.11
N ILE A 564 23.20 -9.01 -1.39
CA ILE A 564 22.12 -9.98 -1.12
C ILE A 564 22.34 -11.27 -1.91
N ASP A 565 22.70 -11.18 -3.19
CA ASP A 565 23.00 -12.34 -4.03
C ASP A 565 24.16 -13.17 -3.48
N THR A 566 25.22 -12.51 -3.03
CA THR A 566 26.38 -13.16 -2.38
C THR A 566 25.96 -13.89 -1.10
N GLN A 567 25.16 -13.25 -0.24
CA GLN A 567 24.67 -13.85 0.99
C GLN A 567 23.76 -15.06 0.73
N LEU A 568 22.81 -14.94 -0.20
CA LEU A 568 21.94 -16.05 -0.61
C LEU A 568 22.74 -17.22 -1.18
N THR A 569 23.78 -16.95 -1.97
CA THR A 569 24.68 -17.99 -2.50
C THR A 569 25.43 -18.70 -1.38
N ALA A 570 26.00 -17.95 -0.43
CA ALA A 570 26.71 -18.52 0.71
C ALA A 570 25.80 -19.42 1.57
N VAL A 571 24.58 -18.98 1.86
CA VAL A 571 23.59 -19.79 2.60
C VAL A 571 23.17 -21.02 1.79
N SER A 572 22.98 -20.88 0.47
CA SER A 572 22.69 -22.01 -0.43
C SER A 572 23.77 -23.08 -0.36
N ASP A 573 25.03 -22.70 -0.45
CA ASP A 573 26.17 -23.62 -0.41
C ASP A 573 26.30 -24.30 0.96
N GLN A 574 26.16 -23.52 2.04
CA GLN A 574 26.16 -24.04 3.41
C GLN A 574 25.08 -25.10 3.61
N LEU A 575 23.83 -24.81 3.24
CA LEU A 575 22.69 -25.71 3.44
C LEU A 575 22.76 -26.93 2.53
N THR A 576 23.20 -26.77 1.28
CA THR A 576 23.33 -27.89 0.34
C THR A 576 24.45 -28.84 0.78
N SER A 577 25.58 -28.30 1.25
CA SER A 577 26.67 -29.09 1.84
C SER A 577 26.20 -29.85 3.09
N ALA A 578 25.45 -29.20 3.98
CA ALA A 578 24.88 -29.84 5.16
C ALA A 578 23.88 -30.96 4.79
N LEU A 579 23.05 -30.75 3.78
CA LEU A 579 22.12 -31.77 3.27
C LEU A 579 22.90 -32.97 2.69
N GLN A 580 23.87 -32.71 1.81
CA GLN A 580 24.67 -33.72 1.14
C GLN A 580 25.47 -34.58 2.14
N SER A 581 26.09 -33.96 3.16
CA SER A 581 26.93 -34.67 4.14
C SER A 581 26.16 -35.69 4.97
N ARG A 582 24.83 -35.54 5.10
CA ARG A 582 23.95 -36.50 5.76
C ARG A 582 23.51 -37.66 4.90
N ILE A 583 23.65 -37.56 3.58
CA ILE A 583 23.28 -38.66 2.69
C ILE A 583 24.33 -39.77 2.83
N PRO A 584 23.93 -41.04 3.02
CA PRO A 584 24.88 -42.15 3.07
C PRO A 584 25.77 -42.18 1.84
N GLN A 585 27.07 -41.98 2.03
CA GLN A 585 28.07 -41.83 0.98
C GLN A 585 29.31 -42.68 1.27
N GLN A 586 30.06 -43.00 0.22
CA GLN A 586 31.33 -43.72 0.28
C GLN A 586 32.40 -42.95 -0.47
N THR A 587 33.66 -43.13 -0.08
CA THR A 587 34.80 -42.60 -0.84
C THR A 587 34.86 -43.29 -2.21
N ALA A 588 34.88 -42.50 -3.28
CA ALA A 588 34.94 -43.00 -4.64
C ALA A 588 35.75 -42.04 -5.51
N ASP A 589 36.64 -42.56 -6.33
CA ASP A 589 37.45 -41.76 -7.28
C ASP A 589 36.62 -41.35 -8.51
N MET A 590 35.57 -40.59 -8.25
CA MET A 590 34.61 -40.13 -9.25
C MET A 590 34.02 -38.78 -8.85
N ARG A 591 33.61 -38.02 -9.85
CA ARG A 591 32.86 -36.77 -9.68
C ARG A 591 31.36 -37.01 -9.80
N GLY A 592 30.57 -36.07 -9.32
CA GLY A 592 29.11 -36.14 -9.39
C GLY A 592 28.43 -34.78 -9.29
N LEU A 593 27.15 -34.77 -9.61
CA LEU A 593 26.25 -33.64 -9.44
C LEU A 593 25.22 -34.00 -8.37
N PHE A 594 25.20 -33.25 -7.28
CA PHE A 594 24.16 -33.30 -6.27
C PHE A 594 23.13 -32.21 -6.58
N ILE A 595 21.94 -32.62 -6.99
CA ILE A 595 20.89 -31.73 -7.48
C ILE A 595 19.75 -31.72 -6.46
N THR A 596 19.46 -30.56 -5.90
CA THR A 596 18.44 -30.38 -4.86
C THR A 596 17.20 -29.69 -5.43
N ASN A 597 16.04 -30.26 -5.12
CA ASN A 597 14.74 -29.66 -5.35
C ASN A 597 14.17 -29.12 -4.05
N SER A 598 14.04 -27.80 -3.94
CA SER A 598 13.41 -27.12 -2.81
C SER A 598 11.89 -27.02 -2.93
N THR A 599 11.30 -27.30 -4.09
CA THR A 599 9.85 -27.21 -4.27
C THR A 599 9.13 -28.41 -3.66
N PRO A 600 7.94 -28.26 -3.06
CA PRO A 600 7.23 -29.37 -2.38
C PRO A 600 6.56 -30.36 -3.34
N PHE A 601 6.89 -30.33 -4.64
CA PHE A 601 6.38 -31.19 -5.68
C PHE A 601 7.51 -31.69 -6.59
N GLY A 602 7.28 -32.82 -7.25
CA GLY A 602 8.26 -33.38 -8.19
C GLY A 602 8.27 -32.61 -9.51
N ARG A 603 9.44 -32.51 -10.14
CA ARG A 603 9.64 -31.79 -11.40
C ARG A 603 10.77 -32.40 -12.21
N THR A 604 10.84 -32.07 -13.50
CA THR A 604 11.97 -32.43 -14.37
C THR A 604 12.71 -31.14 -14.73
N VAL A 605 14.03 -31.15 -14.61
CA VAL A 605 14.89 -29.99 -14.89
C VAL A 605 15.95 -30.32 -15.92
N ASP A 606 16.34 -29.33 -16.71
CA ASP A 606 17.50 -29.42 -17.60
C ASP A 606 18.79 -29.17 -16.80
N VAL A 607 19.75 -30.09 -16.97
CA VAL A 607 21.05 -30.05 -16.30
C VAL A 607 22.16 -30.25 -17.33
N ALA A 608 23.09 -29.31 -17.39
CA ALA A 608 24.31 -29.45 -18.16
C ALA A 608 25.31 -30.33 -17.40
N TRP A 609 25.78 -31.41 -18.03
CA TRP A 609 26.86 -32.24 -17.52
C TRP A 609 28.22 -31.60 -17.87
N PRO A 610 29.16 -31.46 -16.92
CA PRO A 610 30.44 -30.80 -17.21
C PRO A 610 31.29 -31.54 -18.26
N ASP A 611 31.73 -30.81 -19.29
CA ASP A 611 32.46 -31.38 -20.45
C ASP A 611 33.82 -32.01 -20.08
N SER A 612 34.45 -31.52 -18.99
CA SER A 612 35.73 -32.02 -18.51
C SER A 612 35.64 -33.33 -17.72
N TRP A 613 34.42 -33.85 -17.51
CA TRP A 613 34.14 -35.04 -16.72
C TRP A 613 33.91 -36.25 -17.61
N LYS A 614 34.04 -37.45 -17.06
CA LYS A 614 33.57 -38.67 -17.72
C LYS A 614 32.06 -38.57 -17.90
N ARG A 615 31.54 -39.27 -18.92
CA ARG A 615 30.09 -39.34 -19.18
C ARG A 615 29.34 -39.84 -17.93
N PRO A 616 28.09 -39.40 -17.70
CA PRO A 616 27.30 -39.81 -16.54
C PRO A 616 27.03 -41.32 -16.53
N ALA A 617 27.00 -41.90 -15.33
CA ALA A 617 26.50 -43.26 -15.11
C ALA A 617 24.98 -43.31 -15.37
N ALA A 618 24.50 -44.48 -15.78
CA ALA A 618 23.09 -44.69 -16.04
C ALA A 618 22.26 -44.52 -14.76
N SER A 619 21.20 -43.72 -14.84
CA SER A 619 20.31 -43.44 -13.71
C SER A 619 18.86 -43.40 -14.16
N ASN A 620 17.96 -43.97 -13.36
CA ASN A 620 16.51 -43.88 -13.58
C ASN A 620 15.96 -42.46 -13.38
N MET A 621 16.73 -41.59 -12.74
CA MET A 621 16.40 -40.18 -12.57
C MET A 621 16.70 -39.37 -13.83
N ILE A 622 17.54 -39.85 -14.74
CA ILE A 622 17.74 -39.21 -16.05
C ILE A 622 16.62 -39.69 -16.98
N GLU A 623 15.65 -38.82 -17.27
CA GLU A 623 14.54 -39.12 -18.19
C GLU A 623 15.05 -39.27 -19.62
N LEU A 624 15.83 -38.30 -20.08
CA LEU A 624 16.43 -38.26 -21.40
C LEU A 624 17.82 -37.61 -21.32
N ALA A 625 18.71 -38.05 -22.19
CA ALA A 625 20.05 -37.49 -22.33
C ALA A 625 20.37 -37.28 -23.81
N GLU A 626 20.99 -36.14 -24.10
CA GLU A 626 21.44 -35.79 -25.42
C GLU A 626 22.83 -35.14 -25.34
N ARG A 627 23.59 -35.25 -26.43
CA ARG A 627 24.87 -34.54 -26.58
C ARG A 627 24.74 -33.45 -27.65
N ILE A 628 24.98 -32.21 -27.27
CA ILE A 628 24.89 -31.01 -28.13
C ILE A 628 26.24 -30.29 -28.10
N ASN A 629 26.89 -30.11 -29.25
CA ASN A 629 28.21 -29.45 -29.37
C ASN A 629 29.24 -30.00 -28.38
N ASP A 630 29.37 -31.34 -28.33
CA ASP A 630 30.20 -32.11 -27.41
C ASP A 630 29.80 -32.06 -25.92
N LYS A 631 28.79 -31.27 -25.54
CA LYS A 631 28.27 -31.16 -24.17
C LYS A 631 27.09 -32.10 -23.94
N GLU A 632 27.10 -32.82 -22.83
CA GLU A 632 25.94 -33.65 -22.44
C GLU A 632 24.91 -32.81 -21.67
N ARG A 633 23.67 -32.81 -22.13
CA ARG A 633 22.52 -32.22 -21.44
C ARG A 633 21.54 -33.30 -21.04
N LEU A 634 21.02 -33.18 -19.82
CA LEU A 634 20.21 -34.19 -19.17
C LEU A 634 18.88 -33.59 -18.74
N LEU A 635 17.78 -34.28 -19.04
CA LEU A 635 16.49 -34.04 -18.38
C LEU A 635 16.44 -34.91 -17.13
N VAL A 636 16.55 -34.29 -15.96
CA VAL A 636 16.66 -34.98 -14.67
C VAL A 636 15.36 -34.82 -13.88
N LYS A 637 14.76 -35.95 -13.50
CA LYS A 637 13.62 -36.01 -12.59
C LYS A 637 14.10 -35.73 -11.17
N LEU A 638 13.41 -34.85 -10.48
CA LEU A 638 13.65 -34.51 -9.09
C LEU A 638 12.43 -34.86 -8.24
N PRO A 639 12.62 -35.55 -7.11
CA PRO A 639 11.54 -35.83 -6.17
C PRO A 639 11.05 -34.56 -5.45
N PRO A 640 9.83 -34.54 -4.90
CA PRO A 640 9.32 -33.44 -4.07
C PRO A 640 10.24 -33.14 -2.89
N GLY A 641 10.62 -31.85 -2.72
CA GLY A 641 11.46 -31.33 -1.65
C GLY A 641 12.55 -32.30 -1.27
N GLY A 642 13.46 -32.60 -2.19
CA GLY A 642 14.37 -33.73 -2.09
C GLY A 642 15.61 -33.55 -2.95
N PHE A 643 16.30 -34.63 -3.28
CA PHE A 643 17.54 -34.57 -4.05
C PHE A 643 17.70 -35.73 -5.04
N THR A 644 18.60 -35.53 -6.00
CA THR A 644 19.11 -36.53 -6.93
C THR A 644 20.62 -36.36 -7.05
N TRP A 645 21.37 -37.44 -6.87
CA TRP A 645 22.83 -37.47 -6.97
C TRP A 645 23.26 -38.31 -8.18
N LEU A 646 23.77 -37.63 -9.20
CA LEU A 646 24.32 -38.25 -10.40
C LEU A 646 25.83 -38.35 -10.29
N VAL A 647 26.44 -39.39 -10.84
CA VAL A 647 27.89 -39.63 -10.75
C VAL A 647 28.47 -40.02 -12.11
N GLU A 648 29.78 -39.85 -12.28
CA GLU A 648 30.51 -40.30 -13.47
C GLU A 648 30.38 -41.82 -13.70
N CYS A 649 30.50 -42.26 -14.95
CA CYS A 649 30.57 -43.67 -15.27
C CYS A 649 31.95 -44.26 -14.85
N GLY A 650 31.98 -44.93 -13.69
CA GLY A 650 33.15 -45.65 -13.16
C GLY A 650 33.18 -47.15 -13.48
N ALA A 651 34.16 -47.88 -12.95
CA ALA A 651 34.27 -49.33 -13.10
C ALA A 651 33.05 -50.03 -12.44
N GLY A 652 32.27 -50.77 -13.22
CA GLY A 652 31.05 -51.44 -12.75
C GLY A 652 29.75 -50.66 -12.97
N HIS A 653 29.81 -49.41 -13.44
CA HIS A 653 28.63 -48.64 -13.85
C HIS A 653 28.44 -48.69 -15.36
N THR A 654 27.20 -48.84 -15.81
CA THR A 654 26.84 -48.66 -17.23
C THR A 654 26.73 -47.18 -17.53
N GLN A 655 27.20 -46.77 -18.70
CA GLN A 655 27.11 -45.38 -19.15
C GLN A 655 25.67 -44.99 -19.49
N GLN A 656 25.28 -43.75 -19.20
CA GLN A 656 23.93 -43.26 -19.54
C GLN A 656 23.71 -43.32 -21.06
N PRO A 657 22.64 -44.00 -21.52
CA PRO A 657 22.28 -44.03 -22.92
C PRO A 657 21.84 -42.65 -23.40
N LEU A 658 22.36 -42.23 -24.55
CA LEU A 658 21.85 -41.08 -25.29
C LEU A 658 20.62 -41.50 -26.10
N LEU A 659 19.62 -40.62 -26.20
CA LEU A 659 18.49 -40.87 -27.07
C LEU A 659 18.97 -40.88 -28.53
N LYS A 660 18.71 -41.98 -29.23
CA LYS A 660 19.02 -42.11 -30.66
C LYS A 660 17.82 -41.69 -31.49
N PRO A 661 18.00 -40.99 -32.62
CA PRO A 661 16.91 -40.67 -33.52
C PRO A 661 16.32 -41.98 -34.10
N LEU A 662 15.00 -42.10 -34.09
CA LEU A 662 14.31 -43.20 -34.77
C LEU A 662 14.34 -42.95 -36.29
N SER A 663 14.54 -44.00 -37.09
CA SER A 663 14.74 -43.91 -38.55
C SER A 663 13.60 -43.25 -39.35
N ARG A 664 12.44 -42.99 -38.73
CA ARG A 664 11.26 -42.38 -39.36
C ARG A 664 10.65 -41.24 -38.54
N GLU A 665 11.32 -40.80 -37.48
CA GLU A 665 10.81 -39.72 -36.66
C GLU A 665 11.32 -38.37 -37.20
N PRO A 666 10.43 -37.39 -37.42
CA PRO A 666 10.85 -36.07 -37.85
C PRO A 666 11.68 -35.37 -36.74
N PRO A 667 12.63 -34.50 -37.09
CA PRO A 667 13.46 -33.79 -36.11
C PRO A 667 12.62 -32.88 -35.20
N LEU A 668 13.08 -32.58 -33.99
CA LEU A 668 12.34 -31.68 -33.09
C LEU A 668 12.31 -30.22 -33.57
N ALA A 669 13.23 -29.84 -34.46
CA ALA A 669 13.26 -28.52 -35.09
C ALA A 669 13.48 -28.64 -36.61
N GLU A 670 12.72 -27.86 -37.36
CA GLU A 670 12.90 -27.53 -38.76
C GLU A 670 12.80 -26.01 -38.94
N SER A 671 12.98 -25.52 -40.16
CA SER A 671 12.79 -24.10 -40.47
C SER A 671 11.42 -23.61 -40.01
N LEU A 672 11.41 -22.71 -39.01
CA LEU A 672 10.20 -22.10 -38.41
C LEU A 672 9.19 -23.10 -37.81
N LEU A 673 9.62 -24.32 -37.48
CA LEU A 673 8.74 -25.34 -36.91
C LEU A 673 9.45 -26.12 -35.81
N LEU A 674 8.89 -26.09 -34.60
CA LEU A 674 9.31 -26.92 -33.47
C LEU A 674 8.25 -27.98 -33.19
N ARG A 675 8.64 -29.15 -32.69
CA ARG A 675 7.71 -30.22 -32.29
C ARG A 675 8.25 -30.99 -31.09
N ASN A 676 7.36 -31.35 -30.16
CA ASN A 676 7.65 -32.30 -29.07
C ASN A 676 6.59 -33.41 -29.05
N ARG A 677 6.54 -34.21 -27.98
CA ARG A 677 5.53 -35.30 -27.86
C ARG A 677 4.08 -34.81 -27.71
N HIS A 678 3.86 -33.52 -27.47
CA HIS A 678 2.55 -32.94 -27.14
C HIS A 678 1.99 -32.08 -28.28
N PHE A 679 2.82 -31.23 -28.87
CA PHE A 679 2.40 -30.24 -29.87
C PHE A 679 3.47 -29.92 -30.92
N GLU A 680 3.04 -29.23 -31.96
CA GLU A 680 3.86 -28.49 -32.91
C GLU A 680 3.70 -26.97 -32.66
N VAL A 681 4.81 -26.25 -32.78
CA VAL A 681 4.88 -24.78 -32.67
C VAL A 681 5.37 -24.24 -34.00
N THR A 682 4.48 -23.56 -34.73
CA THR A 682 4.81 -22.88 -35.98
C THR A 682 5.20 -21.44 -35.68
N LEU A 683 6.38 -21.03 -36.13
CA LEU A 683 6.83 -19.64 -36.08
C LEU A 683 6.41 -18.90 -37.36
N SER A 684 6.07 -17.63 -37.21
CA SER A 684 5.58 -16.78 -38.29
C SER A 684 6.71 -16.35 -39.21
N ASP A 685 6.58 -16.62 -40.51
CA ASP A 685 7.46 -16.11 -41.57
C ASP A 685 7.30 -14.59 -41.79
N ARG A 686 6.26 -13.99 -41.20
CA ARG A 686 6.01 -12.55 -41.25
C ARG A 686 6.52 -11.81 -40.02
N THR A 687 6.33 -12.37 -38.83
CA THR A 687 6.55 -11.64 -37.56
C THR A 687 7.66 -12.22 -36.70
N GLY A 688 8.12 -13.44 -36.97
CA GLY A 688 9.09 -14.19 -36.16
C GLY A 688 8.55 -14.73 -34.83
N GLY A 689 7.39 -14.25 -34.37
CA GLY A 689 6.71 -14.79 -33.19
C GLY A 689 6.09 -16.17 -33.44
N ILE A 690 5.46 -16.73 -32.41
CA ILE A 690 4.67 -17.97 -32.52
C ILE A 690 3.39 -17.67 -33.30
N ALA A 691 3.27 -18.23 -34.51
CA ALA A 691 2.06 -18.14 -35.32
C ALA A 691 0.96 -19.03 -34.75
N ALA A 692 1.29 -20.28 -34.41
CA ALA A 692 0.34 -21.21 -33.83
C ALA A 692 1.02 -22.29 -32.98
N VAL A 693 0.29 -22.77 -31.97
CA VAL A 693 0.59 -24.02 -31.26
C VAL A 693 -0.56 -24.98 -31.50
N ALA A 694 -0.26 -26.17 -32.03
CA ALA A 694 -1.27 -27.19 -32.37
C ALA A 694 -0.92 -28.53 -31.73
N TYR A 695 -1.87 -29.14 -31.02
CA TYR A 695 -1.69 -30.49 -30.49
C TYR A 695 -1.71 -31.52 -31.62
N HIS A 696 -0.94 -32.60 -31.43
CA HIS A 696 -0.95 -33.71 -32.38
C HIS A 696 -2.37 -34.24 -32.55
N GLN A 697 -2.79 -34.42 -33.80
CA GLN A 697 -4.11 -34.97 -34.18
C GLN A 697 -5.31 -34.10 -33.78
N GLN A 698 -5.11 -32.89 -33.26
CA GLN A 698 -6.18 -31.93 -32.99
C GLN A 698 -6.06 -30.72 -33.93
N ARG A 699 -7.20 -30.15 -34.31
CA ARG A 699 -7.25 -28.90 -35.08
C ARG A 699 -7.44 -27.72 -34.14
N GLY A 700 -6.92 -26.57 -34.55
CA GLY A 700 -7.11 -25.31 -33.83
C GLY A 700 -5.82 -24.81 -33.19
N ASN A 701 -5.68 -23.49 -33.16
CA ASN A 701 -4.54 -22.83 -32.55
C ASN A 701 -4.80 -22.65 -31.04
N ARG A 702 -3.85 -23.08 -30.21
CA ARG A 702 -3.91 -22.91 -28.75
C ARG A 702 -3.43 -21.55 -28.31
N LEU A 703 -2.40 -21.03 -28.97
CA LEU A 703 -1.77 -19.77 -28.61
C LEU A 703 -0.96 -19.22 -29.80
N SER A 704 -1.09 -17.93 -30.04
CA SER A 704 -0.14 -17.15 -30.82
C SER A 704 0.58 -16.16 -29.92
N GLN A 705 1.81 -15.81 -30.28
CA GLN A 705 2.61 -14.82 -29.56
C GLN A 705 3.42 -14.00 -30.54
N GLN A 706 3.60 -12.71 -30.26
CA GLN A 706 4.59 -11.88 -30.95
C GLN A 706 5.07 -10.72 -30.08
N ALA A 707 6.28 -10.23 -30.34
CA ALA A 707 6.71 -8.94 -29.82
C ALA A 707 5.90 -7.80 -30.47
N CYS A 708 5.67 -6.72 -29.72
CA CYS A 708 4.92 -5.58 -30.22
C CYS A 708 5.44 -4.26 -29.65
N PHE A 709 5.16 -3.16 -30.37
CA PHE A 709 5.22 -1.80 -29.84
C PHE A 709 3.83 -1.17 -29.93
N ARG A 710 3.31 -0.65 -28.82
CA ARG A 710 2.03 0.06 -28.75
C ARG A 710 2.27 1.57 -28.76
N TYR A 711 1.52 2.28 -29.59
CA TYR A 711 1.45 3.73 -29.54
C TYR A 711 0.40 4.20 -28.53
N GLU A 712 0.69 5.30 -27.83
CA GLU A 712 -0.26 5.91 -26.88
C GLU A 712 -1.59 6.27 -27.55
N ARG A 713 -1.51 6.77 -28.80
CA ARG A 713 -2.65 7.07 -29.65
C ARG A 713 -2.54 6.27 -30.95
N GLU A 714 -3.69 5.86 -31.47
CA GLU A 714 -3.76 5.18 -32.76
C GLU A 714 -3.15 6.04 -33.87
N GLN A 715 -2.35 5.40 -34.71
CA GLN A 715 -1.74 6.00 -35.89
C GLN A 715 -2.67 5.81 -37.09
N THR A 716 -2.87 6.86 -37.88
CA THR A 716 -3.63 6.76 -39.13
C THR A 716 -2.73 6.17 -40.20
N LEU A 717 -3.17 5.08 -40.82
CA LEU A 717 -2.40 4.37 -41.84
C LEU A 717 -2.38 5.18 -43.15
N PRO A 718 -1.34 5.01 -43.98
CA PRO A 718 -1.32 5.56 -45.33
C PRO A 718 -2.51 5.04 -46.14
N ASP A 719 -3.03 5.89 -47.02
CA ASP A 719 -4.08 5.54 -47.95
C ASP A 719 -3.62 4.41 -48.88
N ASP A 720 -4.37 3.31 -48.92
CA ASP A 720 -4.14 2.19 -49.83
C ASP A 720 -5.09 2.19 -51.05
N GLY A 721 -5.82 3.27 -51.26
CA GLY A 721 -6.79 3.41 -52.35
C GLY A 721 -8.12 2.72 -52.09
N SER A 722 -8.42 2.38 -50.82
CA SER A 722 -9.72 1.81 -50.40
C SER A 722 -10.77 2.85 -50.00
N ASP A 723 -10.42 4.14 -50.00
CA ASP A 723 -11.22 5.26 -49.47
C ASP A 723 -11.59 5.14 -47.97
N GLU A 724 -11.06 4.14 -47.25
CA GLU A 724 -11.28 3.94 -45.81
C GLU A 724 -10.11 4.46 -44.96
N VAL A 725 -10.43 5.31 -43.97
CA VAL A 725 -9.44 5.76 -42.96
C VAL A 725 -9.16 4.64 -41.97
N ARG A 726 -8.07 3.92 -42.20
CA ARG A 726 -7.62 2.83 -41.31
C ARG A 726 -6.68 3.36 -40.23
N LYS A 727 -6.75 2.77 -39.05
CA LYS A 727 -5.92 3.13 -37.90
C LYS A 727 -5.27 1.90 -37.28
N SER A 728 -4.08 2.07 -36.72
CA SER A 728 -3.40 1.03 -35.94
C SER A 728 -2.86 1.59 -34.64
N ALA A 729 -3.12 0.88 -33.53
CA ALA A 729 -2.49 1.15 -32.25
C ALA A 729 -1.08 0.55 -32.13
N TYR A 730 -0.62 -0.24 -33.10
CA TYR A 730 0.59 -1.05 -33.01
C TYR A 730 1.52 -0.92 -34.20
N ALA A 731 2.81 -1.08 -33.93
CA ALA A 731 3.83 -1.29 -34.95
C ALA A 731 3.65 -2.63 -35.68
N THR A 732 4.16 -2.71 -36.90
CA THR A 732 4.13 -3.93 -37.72
C THR A 732 5.44 -4.68 -37.53
N ALA A 733 5.38 -5.95 -37.15
CA ALA A 733 6.55 -6.82 -37.08
C ALA A 733 6.89 -7.39 -38.46
N HIS A 734 8.17 -7.41 -38.82
CA HIS A 734 8.70 -7.95 -40.06
C HIS A 734 9.91 -8.85 -39.79
N LEU A 735 9.78 -10.16 -40.01
CA LEU A 735 10.88 -11.12 -39.92
C LEU A 735 11.97 -10.76 -40.93
N THR A 736 13.22 -10.71 -40.47
CA THR A 736 14.38 -10.45 -41.33
C THR A 736 15.30 -11.66 -41.45
N GLU A 737 15.43 -12.45 -40.38
CA GLU A 737 16.28 -13.63 -40.34
C GLU A 737 15.69 -14.70 -39.42
N HIS A 738 15.87 -15.97 -39.75
CA HIS A 738 15.66 -17.07 -38.82
C HIS A 738 16.73 -18.15 -38.98
N ARG A 739 17.05 -18.83 -37.89
CA ARG A 739 17.97 -19.97 -37.89
C ARG A 739 17.60 -20.99 -36.84
N THR A 740 17.82 -22.26 -37.15
CA THR A 740 17.70 -23.34 -36.16
C THR A 740 18.95 -23.33 -35.28
N VAL A 741 18.79 -23.05 -33.99
CA VAL A 741 19.89 -23.01 -33.01
C VAL A 741 20.25 -24.43 -32.60
N HIS A 742 19.23 -25.24 -32.28
CA HIS A 742 19.37 -26.63 -31.88
C HIS A 742 18.26 -27.48 -32.50
N ALA A 743 18.63 -28.58 -33.15
CA ALA A 743 17.72 -29.57 -33.73
C ALA A 743 18.03 -30.97 -33.16
N GLY A 744 18.04 -31.05 -31.83
CA GLY A 744 18.33 -32.28 -31.12
C GLY A 744 17.18 -33.29 -31.16
N THR A 745 17.47 -34.47 -30.63
CA THR A 745 16.51 -35.53 -30.31
C THR A 745 15.77 -35.28 -29.01
N VAL A 746 16.34 -34.50 -28.08
CA VAL A 746 15.76 -34.16 -26.78
C VAL A 746 15.44 -32.68 -26.68
N PHE A 747 16.35 -31.81 -27.12
CA PHE A 747 16.18 -30.36 -27.05
C PHE A 747 16.12 -29.72 -28.44
N ALA A 748 15.27 -28.71 -28.58
CA ALA A 748 15.15 -27.96 -29.82
C ALA A 748 14.96 -26.47 -29.56
N ALA A 749 15.56 -25.64 -30.42
CA ALA A 749 15.48 -24.19 -30.34
C ALA A 749 15.62 -23.54 -31.72
N ILE A 750 14.79 -22.54 -32.00
CA ILE A 750 14.86 -21.69 -33.19
C ILE A 750 15.01 -20.24 -32.74
N GLU A 751 15.89 -19.52 -33.41
CA GLU A 751 16.05 -18.08 -33.27
C GLU A 751 15.46 -17.36 -34.48
N THR A 752 14.72 -16.29 -34.23
CA THR A 752 14.15 -15.39 -35.23
C THR A 752 14.52 -13.95 -34.89
N THR A 753 14.89 -13.17 -35.89
CA THR A 753 15.14 -11.73 -35.78
C THR A 753 14.07 -10.99 -36.58
N ALA A 754 13.36 -10.06 -35.95
CA ALA A 754 12.32 -9.27 -36.56
C ALA A 754 12.50 -7.78 -36.28
N GLU A 755 12.13 -6.94 -37.24
CA GLU A 755 12.05 -5.50 -37.07
C GLU A 755 10.63 -5.08 -36.70
N LEU A 756 10.48 -4.27 -35.65
CA LEU A 756 9.23 -3.57 -35.36
C LEU A 756 9.24 -2.25 -36.13
N ARG A 757 8.38 -2.12 -37.13
CA ARG A 757 8.32 -0.95 -38.02
C ARG A 757 7.08 -0.11 -37.77
N SER A 758 7.25 1.19 -37.85
CA SER A 758 6.17 2.16 -37.84
C SER A 758 5.21 1.89 -39.01
N PRO A 759 3.90 1.83 -38.77
CA PRO A 759 2.93 1.50 -39.81
C PRO A 759 2.64 2.69 -40.74
N THR A 760 3.16 3.89 -40.44
CA THR A 760 2.93 5.13 -41.21
C THR A 760 4.04 5.42 -42.21
N ASP A 761 5.30 5.36 -41.77
CA ASP A 761 6.48 5.71 -42.57
C ASP A 761 7.43 4.53 -42.80
N GLY A 762 7.13 3.35 -42.23
CA GLY A 762 7.95 2.15 -42.37
C GLY A 762 9.26 2.17 -41.58
N SER A 763 9.52 3.21 -40.77
CA SER A 763 10.75 3.35 -39.99
C SER A 763 10.89 2.25 -38.93
N THR A 764 12.09 1.72 -38.75
CA THR A 764 12.37 0.69 -37.74
C THR A 764 12.44 1.31 -36.35
N LEU A 765 11.61 0.82 -35.42
CA LEU A 765 11.53 1.27 -34.03
C LEU A 765 12.44 0.46 -33.12
N ALA A 766 12.57 -0.84 -33.37
CA ALA A 766 13.45 -1.76 -32.65
C ALA A 766 13.70 -3.03 -33.47
N ILE A 767 14.80 -3.71 -33.18
CA ILE A 767 15.08 -5.07 -33.62
C ILE A 767 14.82 -6.01 -32.45
N VAL A 768 14.06 -7.07 -32.69
CA VAL A 768 13.73 -8.08 -31.69
C VAL A 768 14.29 -9.42 -32.13
N ARG A 769 15.22 -9.95 -31.33
CA ARG A 769 15.71 -11.31 -31.46
C ARG A 769 14.97 -12.20 -30.47
N GLN A 770 14.29 -13.23 -30.97
CA GLN A 770 13.48 -14.17 -30.20
C GLN A 770 14.07 -15.57 -30.31
N ILE A 771 14.32 -16.22 -29.17
CA ILE A 771 14.66 -17.65 -29.10
C ILE A 771 13.45 -18.39 -28.55
N THR A 772 12.89 -19.28 -29.37
CA THR A 772 11.81 -20.19 -28.96
C THR A 772 12.41 -21.58 -28.77
N SER A 773 12.24 -22.18 -27.59
CA SER A 773 12.82 -23.49 -27.27
C SER A 773 11.83 -24.41 -26.56
N ILE A 774 12.02 -25.70 -26.77
CA ILE A 774 11.23 -26.80 -26.23
C ILE A 774 12.13 -27.97 -25.86
N ASP A 775 11.64 -28.84 -25.00
CA ASP A 775 12.17 -30.19 -24.84
C ASP A 775 11.16 -31.24 -25.30
N ARG A 776 11.63 -32.46 -25.57
CA ARG A 776 10.83 -33.57 -26.07
C ARG A 776 9.68 -33.94 -25.13
N SER A 777 9.84 -33.66 -23.84
CA SER A 777 9.09 -34.27 -22.75
C SER A 777 8.05 -33.35 -22.12
N GLN A 778 8.35 -32.08 -21.87
CA GLN A 778 7.42 -31.19 -21.16
C GLN A 778 6.46 -30.52 -22.15
N PRO A 779 5.18 -30.31 -21.78
CA PRO A 779 4.24 -29.53 -22.58
C PRO A 779 4.50 -28.03 -22.42
N ARG A 780 5.77 -27.62 -22.57
CA ARG A 780 6.24 -26.26 -22.28
C ARG A 780 6.98 -25.65 -23.45
N ILE A 781 6.81 -24.34 -23.59
CA ILE A 781 7.56 -23.49 -24.51
C ILE A 781 8.29 -22.44 -23.68
N HIS A 782 9.58 -22.27 -23.94
CA HIS A 782 10.36 -21.16 -23.40
C HIS A 782 10.62 -20.14 -24.50
N VAL A 783 10.26 -18.89 -24.23
CA VAL A 783 10.50 -17.75 -25.13
C VAL A 783 11.46 -16.79 -24.44
N THR A 784 12.58 -16.48 -25.10
CA THR A 784 13.49 -15.40 -24.68
C THR A 784 13.49 -14.31 -25.75
N LEU A 785 13.27 -13.06 -25.35
CA LEU A 785 13.24 -11.88 -26.22
C LEU A 785 14.41 -10.96 -25.88
N PHE A 786 15.11 -10.49 -26.90
CA PHE A 786 16.14 -9.46 -26.81
C PHE A 786 15.71 -8.27 -27.67
N PHE A 787 15.61 -7.09 -27.06
CA PHE A 787 15.29 -5.84 -27.76
C PHE A 787 16.56 -5.02 -28.00
N GLU A 788 16.90 -4.84 -29.27
CA GLU A 788 18.12 -4.19 -29.73
C GLU A 788 17.76 -2.96 -30.59
N GLN A 789 18.70 -2.01 -30.71
CA GLN A 789 18.57 -0.83 -31.59
C GLN A 789 17.25 -0.04 -31.45
N LEU A 790 16.83 0.26 -30.21
CA LEU A 790 15.62 1.06 -29.97
C LEU A 790 15.85 2.50 -30.48
N VAL A 791 15.14 2.86 -31.55
CA VAL A 791 15.23 4.20 -32.17
C VAL A 791 14.38 5.22 -31.41
N THR A 792 13.28 4.78 -30.79
CA THR A 792 12.36 5.65 -30.05
C THR A 792 12.54 5.48 -28.54
N ARG A 793 12.72 6.60 -27.81
CA ARG A 793 12.54 6.60 -26.36
C ARG A 793 11.04 6.52 -26.05
N VAL A 794 10.60 5.44 -25.41
CA VAL A 794 9.23 5.31 -24.91
C VAL A 794 8.97 6.47 -23.94
N LYS A 795 7.89 7.23 -24.18
CA LYS A 795 7.44 8.36 -23.36
C LYS A 795 5.92 8.37 -23.32
N GLY A 796 5.34 8.76 -22.19
CA GLY A 796 3.89 8.88 -22.01
C GLY A 796 3.35 7.91 -20.97
N ASN A 797 2.04 7.70 -20.95
CA ASN A 797 1.43 6.81 -19.96
C ASN A 797 1.91 5.35 -20.17
N PRO A 798 2.57 4.72 -19.17
CA PRO A 798 3.16 3.39 -19.33
C PRO A 798 2.14 2.28 -19.61
N TRP A 799 0.86 2.49 -19.30
CA TRP A 799 -0.22 1.58 -19.68
C TRP A 799 -0.66 1.68 -21.14
N LEU A 800 -0.26 2.73 -21.86
CA LEU A 800 -0.72 3.04 -23.22
C LEU A 800 0.39 2.98 -24.27
N THR A 801 1.65 3.19 -23.89
CA THR A 801 2.81 3.17 -24.81
C THR A 801 3.96 2.34 -24.24
N TYR A 802 4.33 1.28 -24.95
CA TYR A 802 5.30 0.29 -24.47
C TYR A 802 5.78 -0.65 -25.59
N PHE A 803 6.97 -1.20 -25.42
CA PHE A 803 7.29 -2.49 -26.03
C PHE A 803 6.79 -3.62 -25.13
N GLY A 804 6.24 -4.66 -25.74
CA GLY A 804 5.62 -5.76 -25.01
C GLY A 804 5.67 -7.08 -25.76
N CYS A 805 5.12 -8.10 -25.13
CA CYS A 805 4.87 -9.41 -25.71
C CYS A 805 3.36 -9.63 -25.74
N ARG A 806 2.77 -9.68 -26.94
CA ARG A 806 1.36 -9.97 -27.14
C ARG A 806 1.14 -11.47 -27.20
N PHE A 807 0.16 -11.95 -26.47
CA PHE A 807 -0.40 -13.29 -26.56
C PHE A 807 -1.83 -13.22 -27.08
N ALA A 808 -2.20 -14.15 -27.94
CA ALA A 808 -3.54 -14.26 -28.51
C ALA A 808 -4.00 -15.72 -28.49
N TRP A 809 -5.28 -15.94 -28.25
CA TRP A 809 -5.92 -17.26 -28.30
C TRP A 809 -7.16 -17.21 -29.18
N ASP A 810 -7.70 -18.37 -29.54
CA ASP A 810 -8.77 -18.45 -30.53
C ASP A 810 -10.15 -18.06 -29.95
N ASN A 811 -10.51 -18.67 -28.81
CA ASN A 811 -11.82 -18.53 -28.18
C ASN A 811 -11.98 -17.24 -27.37
N GLU A 812 -12.79 -16.30 -27.86
CA GLU A 812 -13.09 -15.03 -27.16
C GLU A 812 -13.81 -15.22 -25.81
N ALA A 813 -14.48 -16.36 -25.61
CA ALA A 813 -15.16 -16.69 -24.36
C ALA A 813 -14.23 -17.32 -23.32
N ALA A 814 -12.94 -17.53 -23.63
CA ALA A 814 -11.99 -18.05 -22.66
C ALA A 814 -11.90 -17.13 -21.44
N SER A 815 -11.94 -17.74 -20.26
CA SER A 815 -11.70 -17.06 -19.00
C SER A 815 -10.22 -16.72 -18.86
N VAL A 816 -9.94 -15.56 -18.26
CA VAL A 816 -8.57 -15.16 -17.93
C VAL A 816 -8.46 -14.99 -16.42
N THR A 817 -7.48 -15.69 -15.86
CA THR A 817 -7.19 -15.72 -14.42
C THR A 817 -5.77 -15.19 -14.20
N ARG A 818 -5.57 -14.46 -13.11
CA ARG A 818 -4.27 -13.91 -12.69
C ARG A 818 -3.93 -14.35 -11.26
N SER A 819 -2.67 -14.20 -10.86
CA SER A 819 -2.24 -14.39 -9.48
C SER A 819 -2.32 -13.08 -8.70
N VAL A 820 -2.87 -13.11 -7.49
CA VAL A 820 -2.69 -12.06 -6.49
C VAL A 820 -2.23 -12.72 -5.18
N MET A 821 -0.99 -12.47 -4.79
CA MET A 821 -0.35 -13.13 -3.63
C MET A 821 -0.45 -14.67 -3.66
N GLY A 822 -0.39 -15.29 -4.85
CA GLY A 822 -0.52 -16.75 -5.02
C GLY A 822 -1.96 -17.26 -5.16
N HIS A 823 -2.98 -16.44 -4.94
CA HIS A 823 -4.37 -16.82 -5.17
C HIS A 823 -4.81 -16.56 -6.61
N ALA A 824 -5.52 -17.54 -7.19
CA ALA A 824 -6.16 -17.40 -8.48
C ALA A 824 -7.33 -16.39 -8.39
N ALA A 825 -7.24 -15.32 -9.16
CA ALA A 825 -8.26 -14.27 -9.24
C ALA A 825 -8.69 -14.04 -10.69
N GLY A 826 -10.00 -14.07 -10.95
CA GLY A 826 -10.53 -13.62 -12.23
C GLY A 826 -10.34 -12.12 -12.41
N PHE A 827 -10.26 -11.65 -13.65
CA PHE A 827 -10.28 -10.22 -13.94
C PHE A 827 -11.11 -9.91 -15.18
N ARG A 828 -11.69 -8.70 -15.21
CA ARG A 828 -12.44 -8.18 -16.36
C ARG A 828 -12.01 -6.80 -16.82
N ALA A 829 -11.12 -6.15 -16.04
CA ALA A 829 -10.56 -4.84 -16.37
C ALA A 829 -9.57 -4.91 -17.53
N GLU A 830 -9.22 -3.74 -18.08
CA GLU A 830 -8.25 -3.61 -19.15
C GLU A 830 -6.80 -3.76 -18.64
N ARG A 831 -6.51 -3.34 -17.41
CA ARG A 831 -5.16 -3.26 -16.83
C ARG A 831 -5.12 -4.08 -15.55
N PHE A 832 -4.08 -4.86 -15.36
CA PHE A 832 -3.95 -5.69 -14.17
C PHE A 832 -2.49 -6.05 -13.86
N GLU A 833 -2.28 -6.38 -12.60
CA GLU A 833 -1.02 -6.85 -12.04
C GLU A 833 -1.05 -8.36 -11.84
N SER A 834 0.00 -9.08 -12.24
CA SER A 834 0.17 -10.52 -12.03
C SER A 834 1.65 -10.95 -12.09
N PRO A 835 2.41 -10.84 -11.00
CA PRO A 835 3.84 -11.16 -10.99
C PRO A 835 4.16 -12.66 -11.19
N ASP A 836 3.21 -13.57 -10.94
CA ASP A 836 3.48 -15.01 -11.03
C ASP A 836 3.10 -15.59 -12.41
N TYR A 837 1.83 -15.46 -12.81
CA TYR A 837 1.32 -16.02 -14.07
C TYR A 837 0.08 -15.30 -14.61
N VAL A 838 -0.19 -15.46 -15.90
CA VAL A 838 -1.52 -15.23 -16.48
C VAL A 838 -2.01 -16.53 -17.09
N GLU A 839 -3.23 -16.93 -16.75
CA GLU A 839 -3.87 -18.14 -17.26
C GLU A 839 -5.00 -17.78 -18.20
N VAL A 840 -5.06 -18.49 -19.33
CA VAL A 840 -6.18 -18.48 -20.26
C VAL A 840 -6.78 -19.88 -20.26
N CYS A 841 -8.08 -19.98 -19.97
CA CYS A 841 -8.77 -21.25 -19.81
C CYS A 841 -10.12 -21.22 -20.51
N ASP A 842 -10.37 -22.21 -21.37
CA ASP A 842 -11.68 -22.53 -21.93
C ASP A 842 -12.09 -23.97 -21.51
N PRO A 843 -13.29 -24.47 -21.88
CA PRO A 843 -13.73 -25.79 -21.45
C PRO A 843 -12.80 -26.96 -21.83
N ASP A 844 -12.01 -26.80 -22.90
CA ASP A 844 -11.22 -27.88 -23.49
C ASP A 844 -9.71 -27.69 -23.25
N HIS A 845 -9.25 -26.46 -23.04
CA HIS A 845 -7.84 -26.10 -23.04
C HIS A 845 -7.47 -25.09 -21.96
N ARG A 846 -6.25 -25.26 -21.44
CA ARG A 846 -5.66 -24.33 -20.48
C ARG A 846 -4.23 -23.99 -20.86
N VAL A 847 -3.91 -22.70 -20.81
CA VAL A 847 -2.57 -22.18 -21.09
C VAL A 847 -2.16 -21.27 -19.95
N VAL A 848 -0.98 -21.53 -19.38
CA VAL A 848 -0.39 -20.74 -18.30
C VAL A 848 0.84 -20.03 -18.81
N ILE A 849 0.87 -18.71 -18.71
CA ILE A 849 2.00 -17.86 -19.08
C ILE A 849 2.67 -17.40 -17.79
N ALA A 850 3.77 -18.03 -17.40
CA ALA A 850 4.57 -17.59 -16.26
C ALA A 850 5.41 -16.37 -16.65
N THR A 851 5.34 -15.33 -15.82
CA THR A 851 5.86 -14.00 -16.12
C THR A 851 7.20 -13.71 -15.45
N HIS A 852 7.75 -14.69 -14.72
CA HIS A 852 9.01 -14.62 -13.96
C HIS A 852 9.17 -13.32 -13.16
N GLY A 853 8.12 -12.92 -12.43
CA GLY A 853 8.11 -11.76 -11.56
C GLY A 853 7.67 -10.45 -12.22
N ARG A 854 7.46 -10.40 -13.54
CA ARG A 854 7.04 -9.17 -14.24
C ARG A 854 5.53 -8.99 -14.10
N PRO A 855 5.04 -7.92 -13.47
CA PRO A 855 3.66 -7.89 -13.02
C PRO A 855 2.68 -7.25 -14.00
N TYR A 856 3.11 -6.41 -14.95
CA TYR A 856 2.16 -5.54 -15.64
C TYR A 856 1.63 -6.12 -16.95
N HIS A 857 0.30 -6.21 -17.04
CA HIS A 857 -0.41 -6.76 -18.19
C HIS A 857 -1.60 -5.90 -18.58
N ARG A 858 -1.87 -5.84 -19.88
CA ARG A 858 -3.01 -5.11 -20.44
C ARG A 858 -3.77 -6.01 -21.40
N ARG A 859 -5.10 -6.05 -21.27
CA ARG A 859 -5.99 -6.65 -22.27
C ARG A 859 -5.99 -5.78 -23.52
N SER A 860 -5.49 -6.31 -24.63
CA SER A 860 -5.38 -5.61 -25.91
C SER A 860 -6.52 -5.94 -26.88
N GLY A 861 -7.40 -6.88 -26.52
CA GLY A 861 -8.64 -7.22 -27.22
C GLY A 861 -9.44 -8.30 -26.49
N PRO A 862 -10.55 -8.81 -27.05
CA PRO A 862 -11.36 -9.84 -26.41
C PRO A 862 -10.57 -11.14 -26.17
N ARG A 863 -9.64 -11.48 -27.07
CA ARG A 863 -8.83 -12.70 -27.04
C ARG A 863 -7.32 -12.44 -27.00
N MET A 864 -6.90 -11.28 -26.48
CA MET A 864 -5.51 -10.84 -26.52
C MET A 864 -5.10 -10.11 -25.25
N ILE A 865 -3.88 -10.38 -24.80
CA ILE A 865 -3.19 -9.64 -23.74
C ILE A 865 -1.82 -9.22 -24.22
N ASP A 866 -1.37 -8.07 -23.75
CA ASP A 866 0.01 -7.63 -23.86
C ASP A 866 0.64 -7.70 -22.46
N SER A 867 1.77 -8.38 -22.35
CA SER A 867 2.68 -8.26 -21.21
C SER A 867 3.65 -7.10 -21.48
N LEU A 868 3.67 -6.11 -20.59
CA LEU A 868 4.50 -4.92 -20.74
C LEU A 868 5.95 -5.27 -20.41
N LEU A 869 6.89 -4.91 -21.29
CA LEU A 869 8.31 -5.25 -21.15
C LEU A 869 9.21 -4.03 -21.05
N ILE A 870 9.00 -3.01 -21.90
CA ILE A 870 9.79 -1.78 -21.88
C ILE A 870 8.83 -0.59 -21.92
N VAL A 871 8.79 0.14 -20.81
CA VAL A 871 8.14 1.45 -20.67
C VAL A 871 9.20 2.54 -20.54
N GLU A 872 8.80 3.79 -20.32
CA GLU A 872 9.74 4.87 -20.03
C GLU A 872 10.62 4.50 -18.83
N SER A 873 11.93 4.78 -18.92
CA SER A 873 12.94 4.50 -17.89
C SER A 873 13.27 3.02 -17.61
N GLU A 874 12.71 2.05 -18.34
CA GLU A 874 13.10 0.64 -18.18
C GLU A 874 14.48 0.37 -18.83
N PRO A 875 15.47 -0.15 -18.08
CA PRO A 875 16.82 -0.41 -18.61
C PRO A 875 16.99 -1.80 -19.22
N VAL A 876 16.21 -2.80 -18.80
CA VAL A 876 16.41 -4.20 -19.22
C VAL A 876 15.92 -4.42 -20.65
N ARG A 877 16.63 -5.27 -21.39
CA ARG A 877 16.34 -5.59 -22.80
C ARG A 877 16.15 -7.08 -23.06
N GLU A 878 16.34 -7.92 -22.05
CA GLU A 878 16.16 -9.36 -22.11
C GLU A 878 14.97 -9.78 -21.25
N PHE A 879 14.05 -10.57 -21.83
CA PHE A 879 12.83 -10.99 -21.17
C PHE A 879 12.51 -12.45 -21.47
N HIS A 880 11.99 -13.17 -20.48
CA HIS A 880 11.69 -14.60 -20.59
C HIS A 880 10.20 -14.89 -20.40
N PHE A 881 9.68 -15.95 -21.00
CA PHE A 881 8.37 -16.48 -20.67
C PHE A 881 8.44 -18.00 -20.67
N THR A 882 7.76 -18.61 -19.69
CA THR A 882 7.48 -20.04 -19.70
C THR A 882 6.00 -20.21 -19.95
N ILE A 883 5.65 -20.87 -21.05
CA ILE A 883 4.28 -21.13 -21.45
C ILE A 883 4.02 -22.62 -21.25
N ASP A 884 3.10 -22.96 -20.37
CA ASP A 884 2.78 -24.34 -19.98
C ASP A 884 1.35 -24.67 -20.40
N PHE A 885 1.17 -25.84 -21.00
CA PHE A 885 -0.08 -26.27 -21.61
C PHE A 885 -0.71 -27.40 -20.80
N ASP A 886 -2.03 -27.34 -20.62
CA ASP A 886 -2.86 -28.31 -19.90
C ASP A 886 -2.45 -28.50 -18.41
N GLN A 887 -1.84 -27.49 -17.79
CA GLN A 887 -1.55 -27.49 -16.36
C GLN A 887 -2.78 -27.05 -15.54
N SER A 888 -3.36 -27.97 -14.77
CA SER A 888 -4.54 -27.68 -13.91
C SER A 888 -4.24 -26.84 -12.66
N PHE A 889 -2.99 -26.43 -12.42
CA PHE A 889 -2.59 -25.63 -11.25
C PHE A 889 -1.54 -24.59 -11.65
N PRO A 890 -1.95 -23.39 -12.11
CA PRO A 890 -1.05 -22.42 -12.75
C PRO A 890 0.07 -21.90 -11.84
N LEU A 891 -0.20 -21.74 -10.54
CA LEU A 891 0.82 -21.28 -9.60
C LEU A 891 2.03 -22.22 -9.54
N ARG A 892 1.82 -23.54 -9.72
CA ARG A 892 2.95 -24.49 -9.76
C ARG A 892 3.90 -24.22 -10.91
N THR A 893 3.39 -23.84 -12.08
CA THR A 893 4.21 -23.46 -13.23
C THR A 893 5.02 -22.20 -12.91
N ALA A 894 4.40 -21.20 -12.27
CA ALA A 894 5.11 -19.98 -11.88
C ALA A 894 6.21 -20.25 -10.84
N VAL A 895 5.91 -21.03 -9.79
CA VAL A 895 6.88 -21.42 -8.76
C VAL A 895 8.04 -22.23 -9.37
N ASP A 896 7.73 -23.20 -10.23
CA ASP A 896 8.75 -24.00 -10.91
C ASP A 896 9.66 -23.13 -11.81
N ALA A 897 9.07 -22.19 -12.55
CA ALA A 897 9.82 -21.26 -13.41
C ALA A 897 10.70 -20.29 -12.62
N MET A 898 10.28 -19.85 -11.42
CA MET A 898 11.04 -18.89 -10.60
C MET A 898 12.02 -19.54 -9.60
N THR A 899 11.91 -20.85 -9.34
CA THR A 899 12.76 -21.55 -8.39
C THR A 899 13.70 -22.50 -9.13
N PRO A 900 14.94 -22.11 -9.50
CA PRO A 900 15.89 -23.04 -10.13
C PRO A 900 16.24 -24.22 -9.19
N ALA A 901 16.63 -25.36 -9.76
CA ALA A 901 17.21 -26.44 -8.97
C ALA A 901 18.64 -26.07 -8.55
N ILE A 902 19.02 -26.41 -7.32
CA ILE A 902 20.37 -26.13 -6.82
C ILE A 902 21.27 -27.29 -7.24
N VAL A 903 22.29 -27.00 -8.05
CA VAL A 903 23.23 -28.00 -8.58
C VAL A 903 24.60 -27.78 -7.97
N THR A 904 25.06 -28.75 -7.18
CA THR A 904 26.38 -28.72 -6.53
C THR A 904 27.27 -29.82 -7.09
N GLN A 905 28.52 -29.49 -7.39
CA GLN A 905 29.51 -30.47 -7.83
C GLN A 905 30.11 -31.22 -6.64
N THR A 906 30.21 -32.54 -6.74
CA THR A 906 30.81 -33.42 -5.74
C THR A 906 32.04 -34.11 -6.33
N ALA A 907 33.06 -34.36 -5.49
CA ALA A 907 34.27 -35.07 -5.90
C ALA A 907 34.76 -35.99 -4.76
N GLY A 908 35.39 -37.11 -5.12
CA GLY A 908 35.96 -38.05 -4.16
C GLY A 908 34.93 -38.86 -3.36
N THR A 909 33.64 -38.70 -3.68
CA THR A 909 32.51 -39.28 -2.96
C THR A 909 31.39 -39.67 -3.92
N ALA A 910 30.68 -40.73 -3.57
CA ALA A 910 29.50 -41.22 -4.28
C ALA A 910 28.43 -41.70 -3.30
N PRO A 911 27.13 -41.68 -3.67
CA PRO A 911 26.07 -42.22 -2.82
C PRO A 911 26.28 -43.73 -2.60
N LEU A 912 26.14 -44.19 -1.36
CA LEU A 912 26.34 -45.59 -0.98
C LEU A 912 25.18 -46.49 -1.48
N SER A 913 23.94 -45.99 -1.38
CA SER A 913 22.73 -46.74 -1.74
C SER A 913 21.60 -45.85 -2.25
N THR A 914 21.40 -44.68 -1.63
CA THR A 914 20.31 -43.75 -1.99
C THR A 914 20.83 -42.64 -2.91
N ALA A 915 20.69 -42.83 -4.22
CA ALA A 915 21.04 -41.81 -5.22
C ALA A 915 19.92 -40.76 -5.43
N SER A 916 18.71 -40.97 -4.88
CA SER A 916 17.63 -39.98 -4.90
C SER A 916 16.59 -40.28 -3.81
N SER A 917 16.04 -39.24 -3.18
CA SER A 917 14.94 -39.35 -2.20
C SER A 917 14.18 -38.05 -2.05
N TRP A 918 12.91 -38.14 -1.64
CA TRP A 918 12.10 -37.01 -1.18
C TRP A 918 12.36 -36.72 0.31
N VAL A 919 12.18 -35.47 0.75
CA VAL A 919 12.33 -35.03 2.15
C VAL A 919 11.10 -34.28 2.66
N LEU A 920 10.56 -33.33 1.89
CA LEU A 920 9.37 -32.56 2.23
C LEU A 920 8.46 -32.42 1.00
N GLY A 921 7.20 -32.83 1.09
CA GLY A 921 6.29 -32.74 -0.05
C GLY A 921 4.84 -32.53 0.34
N LEU A 922 4.07 -31.97 -0.60
CA LEU A 922 2.63 -31.76 -0.47
C LEU A 922 1.88 -32.64 -1.48
N SER A 923 0.84 -33.34 -1.03
CA SER A 923 0.05 -34.21 -1.92
C SER A 923 -0.93 -33.44 -2.80
N ALA A 924 -1.46 -32.31 -2.32
CA ALA A 924 -2.44 -31.50 -3.05
C ALA A 924 -1.75 -30.54 -4.02
N ARG A 925 -2.37 -30.32 -5.18
CA ARG A 925 -1.76 -29.49 -6.24
C ARG A 925 -2.12 -28.02 -6.18
N ASN A 926 -3.29 -27.70 -5.66
CA ASN A 926 -3.81 -26.37 -5.34
C ASN A 926 -3.42 -25.89 -3.93
N VAL A 927 -2.32 -26.39 -3.37
CA VAL A 927 -1.81 -25.93 -2.07
C VAL A 927 -0.37 -25.51 -2.25
N GLU A 928 -0.09 -24.26 -1.85
CA GLU A 928 1.25 -23.67 -1.84
C GLU A 928 1.85 -23.77 -0.43
N LEU A 929 3.16 -24.05 -0.38
CA LEU A 929 3.98 -23.82 0.80
C LEU A 929 4.47 -22.37 0.74
N VAL A 930 3.77 -21.47 1.44
CA VAL A 930 4.00 -20.03 1.39
C VAL A 930 5.29 -19.65 2.09
N HIS A 931 5.47 -20.17 3.31
CA HIS A 931 6.62 -19.83 4.15
C HIS A 931 7.01 -21.01 5.03
N THR A 932 8.30 -21.12 5.31
CA THR A 932 8.86 -22.13 6.20
C THR A 932 9.75 -21.48 7.25
N ALA A 933 9.55 -21.82 8.52
CA ALA A 933 10.39 -21.34 9.61
C ALA A 933 10.85 -22.50 10.49
N VAL A 934 12.09 -22.44 10.96
CA VAL A 934 12.67 -23.42 11.90
C VAL A 934 12.94 -22.71 13.22
N ARG A 935 12.51 -23.29 14.33
CA ARG A 935 12.81 -22.79 15.67
C ARG A 935 13.71 -23.79 16.41
N PRO A 936 14.75 -23.31 17.10
CA PRO A 936 15.64 -24.18 17.86
C PRO A 936 14.87 -24.88 18.98
N ALA A 937 15.38 -26.03 19.42
CA ALA A 937 14.90 -26.66 20.64
C ALA A 937 15.22 -25.76 21.85
N THR A 938 14.30 -25.71 22.81
CA THR A 938 14.49 -25.10 24.13
C THR A 938 14.50 -26.18 25.21
N ASP A 939 14.81 -25.82 26.45
CA ASP A 939 14.77 -26.76 27.58
C ASP A 939 13.38 -27.40 27.78
N GLU A 940 12.32 -26.73 27.33
CA GLU A 940 10.93 -27.15 27.49
C GLU A 940 10.32 -27.76 26.21
N MET A 941 10.87 -27.47 25.02
CA MET A 941 10.28 -27.87 23.74
C MET A 941 11.34 -28.38 22.75
N GLY A 942 11.01 -29.45 22.03
CA GLY A 942 11.86 -29.94 20.93
C GLY A 942 11.95 -28.94 19.78
N GLU A 943 12.87 -29.18 18.84
CA GLU A 943 13.00 -28.39 17.62
C GLU A 943 11.68 -28.41 16.82
N GLU A 944 11.26 -27.24 16.34
CA GLU A 944 9.99 -27.08 15.63
C GLU A 944 10.21 -26.57 14.20
N ILE A 945 9.44 -27.12 13.25
CA ILE A 945 9.30 -26.59 11.89
C ILE A 945 7.89 -26.08 11.71
N SER A 946 7.74 -24.83 11.30
CA SER A 946 6.47 -24.25 10.88
C SER A 946 6.36 -24.18 9.37
N LEU A 947 5.19 -24.54 8.86
CA LEU A 947 4.81 -24.50 7.46
C LEU A 947 3.54 -23.67 7.30
N LEU A 948 3.65 -22.49 6.68
CA LEU A 948 2.48 -21.69 6.30
C LEU A 948 1.97 -22.18 4.94
N LEU A 949 0.73 -22.65 4.90
CA LEU A 949 0.09 -23.20 3.71
C LEU A 949 -1.09 -22.33 3.28
N THR A 950 -1.33 -22.24 1.98
CA THR A 950 -2.55 -21.64 1.44
C THR A 950 -3.15 -22.45 0.30
N GLU A 951 -4.48 -22.46 0.20
CA GLU A 951 -5.21 -22.99 -0.96
C GLU A 951 -5.29 -21.92 -2.06
N THR A 952 -5.08 -22.30 -3.33
CA THR A 952 -4.78 -21.34 -4.39
C THR A 952 -5.88 -21.20 -5.45
N GLU A 953 -6.77 -22.18 -5.60
CA GLU A 953 -7.74 -22.26 -6.71
C GLU A 953 -9.19 -21.97 -6.30
N GLY A 954 -9.45 -21.70 -5.02
CA GLY A 954 -10.79 -21.50 -4.49
C GLY A 954 -11.57 -22.79 -4.28
N ALA A 955 -10.87 -23.91 -4.07
CA ALA A 955 -11.46 -25.23 -3.92
C ALA A 955 -10.97 -25.94 -2.64
N SER A 956 -11.91 -26.33 -1.78
CA SER A 956 -11.63 -27.06 -0.55
C SER A 956 -10.89 -28.38 -0.82
N VAL A 957 -9.82 -28.64 -0.08
CA VAL A 957 -8.92 -29.77 -0.33
C VAL A 957 -8.35 -30.38 0.94
N LYS A 958 -8.17 -31.70 0.92
CA LYS A 958 -7.40 -32.45 1.91
C LYS A 958 -5.96 -32.58 1.41
N CYS A 959 -5.02 -31.94 2.10
CA CYS A 959 -3.60 -32.01 1.81
C CYS A 959 -2.88 -32.91 2.81
N LEU A 960 -1.93 -33.72 2.33
CA LEU A 960 -0.99 -34.47 3.14
C LEU A 960 0.37 -33.78 3.07
N ILE A 961 0.90 -33.38 4.22
CA ILE A 961 2.32 -33.00 4.37
C ILE A 961 3.11 -34.29 4.56
N ARG A 962 4.05 -34.54 3.66
CA ARG A 962 4.95 -35.70 3.71
C ARG A 962 6.33 -35.25 4.16
N THR A 963 6.85 -35.87 5.20
CA THR A 963 8.20 -35.61 5.72
C THR A 963 9.02 -36.91 5.75
N ALA A 964 10.30 -36.87 5.37
CA ALA A 964 11.18 -38.05 5.39
C ALA A 964 11.30 -38.67 6.79
N ARG A 965 11.16 -37.83 7.82
CA ARG A 965 11.06 -38.25 9.21
C ARG A 965 9.68 -37.89 9.74
N ARG A 966 9.00 -38.86 10.34
CA ARG A 966 7.71 -38.65 11.01
C ARG A 966 7.91 -37.70 12.20
N PRO A 967 7.17 -36.58 12.29
CA PRO A 967 7.25 -35.70 13.46
C PRO A 967 6.65 -36.40 14.69
N THR A 968 7.09 -35.98 15.87
CA THR A 968 6.58 -36.48 17.16
C THR A 968 5.18 -35.94 17.46
N ALA A 969 4.91 -34.70 17.06
CA ALA A 969 3.60 -34.06 17.14
C ALA A 969 3.41 -33.06 15.99
N ALA A 970 2.16 -32.76 15.67
CA ALA A 970 1.80 -31.75 14.68
C ALA A 970 0.58 -30.95 15.13
N PHE A 971 0.58 -29.65 14.89
CA PHE A 971 -0.49 -28.74 15.31
C PHE A 971 -0.83 -27.75 14.21
N VAL A 972 -2.11 -27.44 14.03
CA VAL A 972 -2.56 -26.24 13.32
C VAL A 972 -2.61 -25.09 14.32
N VAL A 973 -2.00 -23.96 13.97
CA VAL A 973 -1.85 -22.80 14.85
C VAL A 973 -2.28 -21.50 14.16
N ASN A 974 -2.65 -20.51 14.97
CA ASN A 974 -2.75 -19.12 14.55
C ASN A 974 -1.37 -18.43 14.65
N ALA A 975 -1.23 -17.21 14.12
CA ALA A 975 0.07 -16.53 14.02
C ALA A 975 0.81 -16.35 15.36
N ASP A 976 0.09 -16.12 16.46
CA ASP A 976 0.67 -16.00 17.80
C ASP A 976 0.80 -17.34 18.54
N ARG A 977 0.32 -18.43 17.93
CA ARG A 977 0.34 -19.79 18.46
C ARG A 977 -0.35 -19.98 19.81
N SER A 978 -1.22 -19.05 20.20
CA SER A 978 -2.04 -19.17 21.41
C SER A 978 -3.05 -20.32 21.29
N GLN A 979 -3.49 -20.62 20.07
CA GLN A 979 -4.34 -21.77 19.77
C GLN A 979 -3.51 -22.86 19.08
N LYS A 980 -3.51 -24.07 19.67
CA LYS A 980 -2.89 -25.26 19.10
C LYS A 980 -3.94 -26.36 18.93
N ILE A 981 -4.31 -26.63 17.69
CA ILE A 981 -5.25 -27.71 17.33
C ILE A 981 -4.42 -28.90 16.83
N VAL A 982 -4.53 -30.06 17.48
CA VAL A 982 -3.77 -31.25 17.08
C VAL A 982 -4.10 -31.65 15.64
N ALA A 983 -3.08 -31.82 14.80
CA ALA A 983 -3.20 -32.32 13.45
C ALA A 983 -3.04 -33.85 13.42
N GLU A 984 -3.83 -34.53 12.60
CA GLU A 984 -3.79 -35.99 12.48
C GLU A 984 -2.51 -36.44 11.76
N ILE A 985 -1.70 -37.28 12.41
CA ILE A 985 -0.48 -37.89 11.84
C ILE A 985 -0.79 -39.33 11.44
N THR A 986 -0.83 -39.59 10.13
CA THR A 986 -1.02 -40.92 9.55
C THR A 986 0.30 -41.50 9.04
N ASP A 987 0.30 -42.77 8.63
CA ASP A 987 1.47 -43.38 7.99
C ASP A 987 1.79 -42.77 6.61
N GLN A 988 0.85 -42.04 6.02
CA GLN A 988 1.00 -41.37 4.71
C GLN A 988 1.45 -39.90 4.83
N GLY A 989 1.46 -39.33 6.05
CA GLY A 989 1.78 -37.93 6.31
C GLY A 989 0.82 -37.25 7.30
N ILE A 990 1.03 -35.96 7.52
CA ILE A 990 0.19 -35.10 8.36
C ILE A 990 -1.00 -34.59 7.53
N VAL A 991 -2.21 -34.78 8.03
CA VAL A 991 -3.45 -34.37 7.36
C VAL A 991 -3.77 -32.90 7.68
N VAL A 992 -3.99 -32.11 6.63
CA VAL A 992 -4.42 -30.72 6.72
C VAL A 992 -5.63 -30.52 5.81
N GLN A 993 -6.76 -30.12 6.39
CA GLN A 993 -7.93 -29.72 5.62
C GLN A 993 -7.89 -28.20 5.38
N LEU A 994 -8.00 -27.78 4.13
CA LEU A 994 -8.10 -26.37 3.73
C LEU A 994 -9.45 -26.13 3.04
N GLN A 995 -10.09 -25.02 3.37
CA GLN A 995 -11.21 -24.47 2.60
C GLN A 995 -10.69 -23.60 1.45
N ALA A 996 -11.58 -23.18 0.55
CA ALA A 996 -11.27 -22.28 -0.54
C ALA A 996 -10.48 -21.04 -0.07
N TYR A 997 -9.32 -20.78 -0.67
CA TYR A 997 -8.41 -19.67 -0.37
C TYR A 997 -7.90 -19.57 1.07
N GLN A 998 -8.14 -20.57 1.92
CA GLN A 998 -7.80 -20.52 3.34
C GLN A 998 -6.28 -20.55 3.55
N ILE A 999 -5.81 -19.86 4.59
CA ILE A 999 -4.43 -19.89 5.08
C ILE A 999 -4.37 -20.68 6.40
N LYS A 1000 -3.36 -21.54 6.57
CA LYS A 1000 -3.09 -22.27 7.83
C LYS A 1000 -1.59 -22.40 8.10
N GLU A 1001 -1.17 -22.14 9.33
CA GLU A 1001 0.16 -22.50 9.81
C GLU A 1001 0.11 -23.89 10.46
N VAL A 1002 1.01 -24.77 10.04
CA VAL A 1002 1.17 -26.12 10.60
C VAL A 1002 2.54 -26.24 11.25
N LEU A 1003 2.53 -26.50 12.54
CA LEU A 1003 3.69 -26.71 13.37
C LEU A 1003 4.02 -28.20 13.46
N LEU A 1004 5.25 -28.59 13.16
CA LEU A 1004 5.79 -29.94 13.26
C LEU A 1004 6.85 -29.97 14.37
N VAL A 1005 6.69 -30.85 15.35
CA VAL A 1005 7.68 -31.08 16.42
C VAL A 1005 8.54 -32.28 16.03
N LEU A 1006 9.86 -32.16 16.05
CA LEU A 1006 10.80 -33.19 15.56
C LEU A 1006 11.33 -34.16 16.62
#